data_AF-A0AAU3W4V7-F1
#
_entry.id   AF-A0AAU3W4V7-F1
#
_cell.length_a   1.000
_cell.length_b   1.000
_cell.length_c   1.000
_cell.angle_alpha   90.00
_cell.angle_beta   90.00
_cell.angle_gamma   90.00
#
_symmetry.space_group_name_H-M   'P 1'
#
loop_
_entity.id
_entity.type
_entity.pdbx_description
1 polymer ?
#
loop_
_entity_poly.entity_id
_entity_poly.type
_entity_poly.pdbx_seq_one_letter_code
_entity_poly.pdbx_strand_id
1 'polypeptide(L)'
;MADTLAVLAGRIANLERLVRDLSRTSRLANSSIENGSIAVYDDGGVLRGSIGLQQDGTVALAAVNGPTPPVPTAPTIASVLGGVAVTWDGLFADGSQAPADFAYVEVHFSTSVDFPDSGSLFAAFYSTHAATMTVPASVPVWVRLVCVSTSGAASVPSAVAGPAGPQPVVAQSVLDGIVDELALADGAVTAAKIETGAVGSVALADSAVLEGKLAKNAVSVGKLADGAVSDLKLADDAVTEAKLAAGAVGSTSIQDGAITTPKMVANSISGDRIAAGTLNASKIVGRSITAAQIQALAITGAEIAAGTITANQIAAGAITTDKLTVVGGANVLSDPSFEGPYTAALVAAAGTSWSVDTKGNGSPKSIKVNAVASTATTRGLGITSIPILAGDQLYLAYDYQASSDYNGTVKLYAQWLDSSGTTLTWGVVQASPPVLGATWQRLTGTVTAPANTVKALIVAESFQASAGTVWWDNAAVRPVLPGTMIADGAITTPKLVANAISGDRIAAGTLDAAKIVGKSLTAAQIQGLAITADLIAGNTITADKLFAGTITAASGVISSIDASKITTGTLDASKAAITNLNASAITAGTISVDRLSVGLQGSIGQKFYDFGDSATKWLNSASGTMTTVAVADAQSGGNVMRCVGFVQGAYRPDVKIPFDPAVTYRVSIRVRQTVANSTPGTNQKTFMGVAGLAADGVTFVNLTGANSLSSQFYVAADGEDLTAGAGWRTFTGYIKGTSASPVRMEAPNANAPAQLHSSVRYITPLLYLNYTGGTGTVEVDMFAIEVVEAGGIAASNIKAGAIDGQTITGAVLRAVRADGSVAALMAPDVGDGSAGFRTTSADGTTYAQLESGEVTFGAAGITQVVPTGITGKASGGTLDIQSGMIAGGAQAHIILASGDSPLAPGNGAPFISLEWDGDSGTSNPDMVVDVSGILAPRNFAWGRATISPVANTPTSVTVTGLHIRGTTFRGLATAATTVPGTQVTGVGTSSVTATSATIWCTRTNTNTTFVDYLLLGS
;
A
#
# COMPACT_ATOMS: atom_id res chain seq x y z
N MET A 1 -3.49 -129.44 -215.08
CA MET A 1 -4.69 -129.84 -214.31
C MET A 1 -4.37 -130.95 -213.30
N ALA A 2 -3.18 -131.17 -212.74
CA ALA A 2 -2.15 -130.25 -212.23
C ALA A 2 -2.71 -129.00 -211.53
N ASP A 3 -2.20 -128.77 -210.32
CA ASP A 3 -2.30 -127.60 -209.43
C ASP A 3 -3.54 -127.45 -208.52
N THR A 4 -4.77 -127.40 -209.04
CA THR A 4 -5.91 -126.95 -208.19
C THR A 4 -6.35 -127.93 -207.10
N LEU A 5 -6.23 -129.24 -207.33
CA LEU A 5 -6.66 -130.27 -206.36
C LEU A 5 -5.65 -130.47 -205.21
N ALA A 6 -4.38 -130.10 -205.42
CA ALA A 6 -3.34 -130.15 -204.38
C ALA A 6 -3.55 -129.10 -203.27
N VAL A 7 -4.20 -127.98 -203.60
CA VAL A 7 -4.45 -126.86 -202.67
C VAL A 7 -5.64 -127.15 -201.73
N LEU A 8 -6.66 -127.88 -202.18
CA LEU A 8 -7.92 -128.00 -201.43
C LEU A 8 -7.83 -129.01 -200.26
N ALA A 9 -7.32 -130.22 -200.50
CA ALA A 9 -7.25 -131.26 -199.46
C ALA A 9 -6.19 -130.96 -198.39
N GLY A 10 -5.14 -130.20 -198.71
CA GLY A 10 -4.18 -129.69 -197.73
C GLY A 10 -4.82 -128.81 -196.65
N ARG A 11 -5.94 -128.13 -196.95
CA ARG A 11 -6.72 -127.38 -195.95
C ARG A 11 -7.56 -128.29 -195.06
N ILE A 12 -8.07 -129.41 -195.59
CA ILE A 12 -8.84 -130.41 -194.82
C ILE A 12 -7.93 -131.13 -193.81
N ALA A 13 -6.74 -131.58 -194.25
CA ALA A 13 -5.74 -132.19 -193.38
C ALA A 13 -5.24 -131.26 -192.25
N ASN A 14 -5.32 -129.93 -192.44
CA ASN A 14 -4.95 -128.96 -191.41
C ASN A 14 -6.12 -128.60 -190.46
N LEU A 15 -7.37 -128.65 -190.95
CA LEU A 15 -8.57 -128.38 -190.16
C LEU A 15 -8.88 -129.50 -189.15
N GLU A 16 -8.80 -130.78 -189.56
CA GLU A 16 -9.10 -131.89 -188.64
C GLU A 16 -8.06 -132.03 -187.51
N ARG A 17 -6.81 -131.62 -187.77
CA ARG A 17 -5.74 -131.52 -186.75
C ARG A 17 -6.07 -130.46 -185.70
N LEU A 18 -6.57 -129.29 -186.11
CA LEU A 18 -6.98 -128.21 -185.20
C LEU A 18 -8.19 -128.55 -184.32
N VAL A 19 -9.12 -129.37 -184.82
CA VAL A 19 -10.42 -129.62 -184.15
C VAL A 19 -10.32 -130.54 -182.92
N ARG A 20 -9.35 -131.47 -182.85
CA ARG A 20 -9.26 -132.43 -181.71
C ARG A 20 -8.12 -132.24 -180.73
N ASP A 21 -7.09 -131.45 -181.02
CA ASP A 21 -6.20 -130.95 -179.96
C ASP A 21 -6.97 -130.03 -178.98
N LEU A 22 -8.06 -129.40 -179.43
CA LEU A 22 -8.98 -128.63 -178.59
C LEU A 22 -9.74 -129.49 -177.55
N SER A 23 -9.84 -130.82 -177.73
CA SER A 23 -10.54 -131.72 -176.80
C SER A 23 -9.63 -132.35 -175.73
N ARG A 24 -8.42 -131.81 -175.52
CA ARG A 24 -7.39 -132.35 -174.60
C ARG A 24 -7.01 -131.44 -173.43
N THR A 25 -7.78 -130.39 -173.14
CA THR A 25 -7.49 -129.48 -172.01
C THR A 25 -8.25 -129.86 -170.72
N SER A 26 -7.51 -129.79 -169.61
CA SER A 26 -7.87 -130.31 -168.30
C SER A 26 -8.93 -129.47 -167.57
N ARG A 27 -9.90 -130.15 -166.94
CA ARG A 27 -10.69 -129.61 -165.82
C ARG A 27 -10.40 -130.46 -164.58
N LEU A 28 -9.73 -129.89 -163.60
CA LEU A 28 -9.54 -130.49 -162.28
C LEU A 28 -10.54 -129.90 -161.29
N ALA A 29 -11.20 -130.78 -160.53
CA ALA A 29 -11.99 -130.41 -159.36
C ALA A 29 -11.20 -130.77 -158.10
N ASN A 30 -11.33 -129.93 -157.07
CA ASN A 30 -10.78 -130.06 -155.72
C ASN A 30 -9.27 -129.85 -155.58
N SER A 31 -8.88 -128.66 -155.14
CA SER A 31 -7.61 -128.40 -154.45
C SER A 31 -7.91 -127.49 -153.25
N SER A 32 -7.48 -127.92 -152.07
CA SER A 32 -7.54 -127.14 -150.83
C SER A 32 -6.29 -126.26 -150.72
N ILE A 33 -6.41 -125.07 -150.15
CA ILE A 33 -5.28 -124.23 -149.74
C ILE A 33 -5.22 -124.28 -148.22
N GLU A 34 -4.34 -125.11 -147.66
CA GLU A 34 -4.08 -125.14 -146.22
C GLU A 34 -2.80 -124.34 -145.92
N ASN A 35 -2.88 -123.44 -144.94
CA ASN A 35 -1.82 -122.52 -144.50
C ASN A 35 -1.32 -121.48 -145.53
N GLY A 36 -2.15 -121.11 -146.53
CA GLY A 36 -1.91 -119.96 -147.41
C GLY A 36 -2.95 -118.86 -147.22
N SER A 37 -2.53 -117.60 -147.10
CA SER A 37 -3.45 -116.45 -147.14
C SER A 37 -3.83 -116.10 -148.59
N ILE A 38 -5.10 -115.78 -148.82
CA ILE A 38 -5.53 -115.23 -150.10
C ILE A 38 -5.14 -113.75 -150.13
N ALA A 39 -4.14 -113.45 -150.94
CA ALA A 39 -3.70 -112.09 -151.23
C ALA A 39 -4.69 -111.42 -152.20
N VAL A 40 -5.38 -110.38 -151.72
CA VAL A 40 -6.33 -109.58 -152.50
C VAL A 40 -5.58 -108.37 -153.07
N TYR A 41 -5.36 -108.40 -154.38
CA TYR A 41 -4.75 -107.31 -155.13
C TYR A 41 -5.83 -106.43 -155.78
N ASP A 42 -5.52 -105.15 -156.00
CA ASP A 42 -6.33 -104.30 -156.88
C ASP A 42 -6.03 -104.56 -158.38
N ASP A 43 -6.78 -103.91 -159.27
CA ASP A 43 -6.59 -104.00 -160.73
C ASP A 43 -5.19 -103.54 -161.21
N GLY A 44 -4.44 -102.83 -160.35
CA GLY A 44 -3.05 -102.44 -160.58
C GLY A 44 -2.01 -103.46 -160.09
N GLY A 45 -2.46 -104.56 -159.46
CA GLY A 45 -1.59 -105.60 -158.90
C GLY A 45 -0.98 -105.26 -157.54
N VAL A 46 -1.51 -104.25 -156.82
CA VAL A 46 -1.03 -103.87 -155.48
C VAL A 46 -1.85 -104.58 -154.40
N LEU A 47 -1.18 -105.17 -153.40
CA LEU A 47 -1.85 -105.87 -152.30
C LEU A 47 -2.65 -104.87 -151.45
N ARG A 48 -3.98 -105.07 -151.39
CA ARG A 48 -4.94 -104.27 -150.60
C ARG A 48 -5.44 -104.96 -149.34
N GLY A 49 -5.32 -106.28 -149.29
CA GLY A 49 -5.58 -107.02 -148.07
C GLY A 49 -5.19 -108.48 -148.19
N SER A 50 -5.08 -109.14 -147.05
CA SER A 50 -4.99 -110.60 -146.98
C SER A 50 -6.21 -111.14 -146.25
N ILE A 51 -6.81 -112.20 -146.81
CA ILE A 51 -7.86 -112.98 -146.18
C ILE A 51 -7.23 -114.31 -145.76
N GLY A 52 -7.15 -114.53 -144.46
CA GLY A 52 -6.54 -115.71 -143.84
C GLY A 52 -6.71 -115.69 -142.32
N LEU A 53 -6.16 -116.70 -141.64
CA LEU A 53 -6.10 -116.67 -140.17
C LEU A 53 -5.16 -115.56 -139.70
N GLN A 54 -5.63 -114.77 -138.75
CA GLN A 54 -4.82 -113.82 -137.99
C GLN A 54 -4.14 -114.52 -136.81
N GLN A 55 -3.21 -113.82 -136.16
CA GLN A 55 -2.34 -114.37 -135.11
C GLN A 55 -3.10 -114.78 -133.83
N ASP A 56 -4.35 -114.33 -133.68
CA ASP A 56 -5.28 -114.67 -132.60
C ASP A 56 -6.19 -115.89 -132.93
N GLY A 57 -6.07 -116.46 -134.13
CA GLY A 57 -6.87 -117.60 -134.59
C GLY A 57 -8.19 -117.24 -135.26
N THR A 58 -8.56 -115.96 -135.37
CA THR A 58 -9.75 -115.52 -136.12
C THR A 58 -9.46 -115.39 -137.62
N VAL A 59 -10.50 -115.43 -138.45
CA VAL A 59 -10.39 -115.12 -139.89
C VAL A 59 -11.03 -113.77 -140.13
N ALA A 60 -10.21 -112.76 -140.40
CA ALA A 60 -10.66 -111.40 -140.67
C ALA A 60 -9.77 -110.74 -141.74
N LEU A 61 -10.34 -109.82 -142.52
CA LEU A 61 -9.64 -109.05 -143.54
C LEU A 61 -8.62 -108.14 -142.86
N ALA A 62 -7.33 -108.42 -143.04
CA ALA A 62 -6.28 -107.47 -142.67
C ALA A 62 -6.10 -106.47 -143.81
N ALA A 63 -6.48 -105.21 -143.58
CA ALA A 63 -6.25 -104.13 -144.53
C ALA A 63 -4.75 -103.78 -144.55
N VAL A 64 -4.10 -103.95 -145.69
CA VAL A 64 -2.68 -103.66 -145.89
C VAL A 64 -2.58 -102.60 -146.99
N ASN A 65 -1.84 -101.51 -146.75
CA ASN A 65 -1.79 -100.34 -147.63
C ASN A 65 -3.18 -99.69 -147.87
N GLY A 66 -3.91 -99.44 -146.78
CA GLY A 66 -5.10 -98.59 -146.78
C GLY A 66 -4.78 -97.14 -147.19
N PRO A 67 -5.79 -96.34 -147.59
CA PRO A 67 -5.60 -94.94 -147.91
C PRO A 67 -5.11 -94.14 -146.69
N THR A 68 -4.39 -93.05 -146.94
CA THR A 68 -4.05 -92.10 -145.88
C THR A 68 -5.33 -91.47 -145.32
N PRO A 69 -5.58 -91.51 -144.00
CA PRO A 69 -6.78 -90.90 -143.42
C PRO A 69 -6.76 -89.37 -143.56
N PRO A 70 -7.93 -88.72 -143.55
CA PRO A 70 -8.02 -87.26 -143.61
C PRO A 70 -7.37 -86.60 -142.38
N VAL A 71 -7.07 -85.32 -142.51
CA VAL A 71 -6.38 -84.51 -141.49
C VAL A 71 -7.37 -84.07 -140.42
N PRO A 72 -7.12 -84.26 -139.11
CA PRO A 72 -7.99 -83.71 -138.06
C PRO A 72 -8.12 -82.18 -138.13
N THR A 73 -9.27 -81.64 -137.72
CA THR A 73 -9.40 -80.20 -137.45
C THR A 73 -8.39 -79.76 -136.38
N ALA A 74 -7.96 -78.50 -136.43
CA ALA A 74 -7.02 -77.94 -135.45
C ALA A 74 -7.58 -78.02 -134.01
N PRO A 75 -6.78 -78.40 -133.00
CA PRO A 75 -7.26 -78.48 -131.63
C PRO A 75 -7.55 -77.10 -131.04
N THR A 76 -8.50 -77.03 -130.10
CA THR A 76 -8.72 -75.83 -129.27
C THR A 76 -7.97 -75.98 -127.95
N ILE A 77 -7.25 -74.95 -127.48
CA ILE A 77 -6.49 -75.01 -126.21
C ILE A 77 -6.79 -73.85 -125.26
N ALA A 78 -6.69 -74.10 -123.94
CA ALA A 78 -6.95 -73.11 -122.89
C ALA A 78 -6.06 -73.28 -121.65
N SER A 79 -5.62 -72.16 -121.05
CA SER A 79 -4.85 -72.14 -119.80
C SER A 79 -5.67 -72.59 -118.59
N VAL A 80 -5.07 -73.43 -117.73
CA VAL A 80 -5.65 -73.86 -116.44
C VAL A 80 -4.59 -73.79 -115.33
N LEU A 81 -5.00 -73.89 -114.06
CA LEU A 81 -4.06 -74.03 -112.95
C LEU A 81 -3.20 -75.28 -113.13
N GLY A 82 -1.88 -75.10 -113.27
CA GLY A 82 -0.90 -76.18 -113.46
C GLY A 82 -0.75 -76.73 -114.90
N GLY A 83 -1.44 -76.19 -115.90
CA GLY A 83 -1.28 -76.68 -117.28
C GLY A 83 -2.19 -76.06 -118.34
N VAL A 84 -2.49 -76.85 -119.36
CA VAL A 84 -3.26 -76.47 -120.55
C VAL A 84 -4.29 -77.55 -120.90
N ALA A 85 -5.55 -77.18 -121.10
CA ALA A 85 -6.57 -78.08 -121.66
C ALA A 85 -6.50 -78.08 -123.20
N VAL A 86 -6.70 -79.25 -123.82
CA VAL A 86 -6.63 -79.52 -125.27
C VAL A 86 -7.90 -80.24 -125.71
N THR A 87 -8.54 -79.77 -126.78
CA THR A 87 -9.81 -80.31 -127.30
C THR A 87 -9.74 -80.59 -128.80
N TRP A 88 -10.17 -81.77 -129.24
CA TRP A 88 -10.53 -82.05 -130.64
C TRP A 88 -12.06 -82.04 -130.78
N ASP A 89 -12.58 -81.57 -131.91
CA ASP A 89 -14.01 -81.41 -132.20
C ASP A 89 -14.67 -82.66 -132.81
N GLY A 90 -13.89 -83.71 -133.12
CA GLY A 90 -14.37 -84.92 -133.77
C GLY A 90 -14.54 -84.81 -135.29
N LEU A 91 -14.10 -83.70 -135.89
CA LEU A 91 -14.17 -83.44 -137.33
C LEU A 91 -12.77 -83.44 -137.97
N PHE A 92 -12.79 -83.53 -139.30
CA PHE A 92 -11.62 -83.48 -140.15
C PHE A 92 -11.63 -82.18 -140.97
N ALA A 93 -10.46 -81.75 -141.43
CA ALA A 93 -10.23 -80.44 -142.04
C ALA A 93 -10.96 -80.22 -143.38
N ASP A 94 -11.44 -81.28 -144.01
CA ASP A 94 -12.30 -81.28 -145.20
C ASP A 94 -13.81 -81.25 -144.86
N GLY A 95 -14.16 -81.26 -143.58
CA GLY A 95 -15.53 -81.36 -143.06
C GLY A 95 -16.08 -82.79 -142.99
N SER A 96 -15.26 -83.82 -143.27
CA SER A 96 -15.69 -85.21 -143.14
C SER A 96 -15.82 -85.64 -141.67
N GLN A 97 -16.64 -86.68 -141.46
CA GLN A 97 -16.65 -87.45 -140.22
C GLN A 97 -15.54 -88.51 -140.25
N ALA A 98 -15.24 -89.14 -139.11
CA ALA A 98 -14.28 -90.22 -139.02
C ALA A 98 -14.53 -91.31 -140.09
N PRO A 99 -13.51 -91.69 -140.89
CA PRO A 99 -13.69 -92.68 -141.94
C PRO A 99 -13.90 -94.09 -141.35
N ALA A 100 -14.39 -95.02 -142.17
CA ALA A 100 -14.70 -96.38 -141.73
C ALA A 100 -13.49 -97.19 -141.25
N ASP A 101 -12.27 -96.75 -141.58
CA ASP A 101 -10.98 -97.30 -141.16
C ASP A 101 -10.26 -96.42 -140.11
N PHE A 102 -10.97 -95.54 -139.39
CA PHE A 102 -10.43 -94.77 -138.27
C PHE A 102 -9.93 -95.67 -137.12
N ALA A 103 -8.77 -95.35 -136.54
CA ALA A 103 -8.28 -95.97 -135.30
C ALA A 103 -8.25 -94.98 -134.11
N TYR A 104 -7.53 -93.86 -134.24
CA TYR A 104 -7.40 -92.84 -133.19
C TYR A 104 -6.79 -91.53 -133.73
N VAL A 105 -6.88 -90.46 -132.94
CA VAL A 105 -6.18 -89.19 -133.18
C VAL A 105 -5.10 -88.97 -132.12
N GLU A 106 -3.83 -88.96 -132.52
CA GLU A 106 -2.69 -88.64 -131.68
C GLU A 106 -2.69 -87.15 -131.28
N VAL A 107 -2.36 -86.87 -130.02
CA VAL A 107 -2.21 -85.53 -129.45
C VAL A 107 -0.73 -85.28 -129.20
N HIS A 108 -0.17 -84.34 -129.97
CA HIS A 108 1.21 -83.93 -129.84
C HIS A 108 1.30 -82.54 -129.23
N PHE A 109 2.28 -82.30 -128.35
CA PHE A 109 2.62 -80.97 -127.88
C PHE A 109 4.13 -80.72 -127.91
N SER A 110 4.52 -79.44 -127.97
CA SER A 110 5.92 -79.01 -127.90
C SER A 110 6.02 -77.56 -127.41
N THR A 111 7.17 -77.16 -126.88
CA THR A 111 7.52 -75.74 -126.69
C THR A 111 7.95 -75.06 -127.99
N SER A 112 8.22 -75.85 -129.04
CA SER A 112 8.44 -75.39 -130.43
C SER A 112 7.13 -75.43 -131.23
N VAL A 113 7.05 -74.62 -132.30
CA VAL A 113 5.94 -74.64 -133.26
C VAL A 113 6.11 -75.71 -134.36
N ASP A 114 7.36 -76.17 -134.57
CA ASP A 114 7.76 -77.16 -135.58
C ASP A 114 7.80 -78.57 -134.98
N PHE A 115 6.67 -79.28 -135.08
CA PHE A 115 6.42 -80.65 -134.63
C PHE A 115 5.20 -81.19 -135.43
N PRO A 116 4.78 -82.47 -135.36
CA PRO A 116 5.21 -83.53 -134.45
C PRO A 116 6.60 -84.11 -134.76
N ASP A 117 7.28 -84.50 -133.68
CA ASP A 117 8.45 -85.38 -133.67
C ASP A 117 8.20 -86.60 -132.75
N SER A 118 9.16 -87.52 -132.64
CA SER A 118 9.04 -88.74 -131.83
C SER A 118 8.96 -88.52 -130.31
N GLY A 119 9.24 -87.32 -129.80
CA GLY A 119 9.10 -86.95 -128.39
C GLY A 119 7.83 -86.15 -128.08
N SER A 120 7.18 -85.60 -129.11
CA SER A 120 6.01 -84.73 -128.96
C SER A 120 4.70 -85.44 -128.62
N LEU A 121 4.59 -86.75 -128.86
CA LEU A 121 3.37 -87.53 -128.60
C LEU A 121 3.10 -87.67 -127.09
N PHE A 122 1.93 -87.23 -126.63
CA PHE A 122 1.54 -87.34 -125.22
C PHE A 122 0.50 -88.44 -124.97
N ALA A 123 -0.55 -88.44 -125.77
CA ALA A 123 -1.73 -89.27 -125.61
C ALA A 123 -2.48 -89.33 -126.95
N ALA A 124 -3.59 -90.06 -127.01
CA ALA A 124 -4.47 -90.09 -128.17
C ALA A 124 -5.95 -90.02 -127.76
N PHE A 125 -6.77 -89.42 -128.62
CA PHE A 125 -8.21 -89.52 -128.59
C PHE A 125 -8.63 -90.77 -129.37
N TYR A 126 -9.15 -91.78 -128.66
CA TYR A 126 -9.71 -93.02 -129.24
C TYR A 126 -11.21 -92.90 -129.57
N SER A 127 -11.80 -91.72 -129.37
CA SER A 127 -13.19 -91.40 -129.71
C SER A 127 -13.29 -91.03 -131.19
N THR A 128 -14.41 -91.36 -131.84
CA THR A 128 -14.78 -90.82 -133.18
C THR A 128 -15.52 -89.47 -133.10
N HIS A 129 -15.66 -88.92 -131.89
CA HIS A 129 -16.39 -87.70 -131.56
C HIS A 129 -15.53 -86.77 -130.68
N ALA A 130 -15.95 -85.50 -130.53
CA ALA A 130 -15.27 -84.48 -129.73
C ALA A 130 -14.80 -84.95 -128.34
N ALA A 131 -13.60 -84.55 -127.95
CA ALA A 131 -12.98 -84.93 -126.68
C ALA A 131 -11.96 -83.89 -126.18
N THR A 132 -11.84 -83.76 -124.86
CA THR A 132 -10.91 -82.83 -124.17
C THR A 132 -10.01 -83.58 -123.20
N MET A 133 -8.73 -83.20 -123.09
CA MET A 133 -7.77 -83.67 -122.09
C MET A 133 -6.96 -82.51 -121.51
N THR A 134 -6.37 -82.68 -120.32
CA THR A 134 -5.46 -81.67 -119.73
C THR A 134 -4.02 -82.15 -119.79
N VAL A 135 -3.14 -81.27 -120.27
CA VAL A 135 -1.68 -81.46 -120.39
C VAL A 135 -1.00 -80.62 -119.31
N PRO A 136 -0.24 -81.21 -118.36
CA PRO A 136 0.52 -80.45 -117.38
C PRO A 136 1.59 -79.60 -118.06
N ALA A 137 1.70 -78.32 -117.68
CA ALA A 137 2.66 -77.40 -118.29
C ALA A 137 3.11 -76.32 -117.29
N SER A 138 4.43 -76.16 -117.15
CA SER A 138 5.06 -75.08 -116.37
C SER A 138 5.42 -73.85 -117.21
N VAL A 139 5.34 -73.97 -118.54
CA VAL A 139 5.66 -72.95 -119.55
C VAL A 139 4.64 -73.02 -120.70
N PRO A 140 4.55 -72.01 -121.58
CA PRO A 140 3.66 -72.07 -122.73
C PRO A 140 4.01 -73.19 -123.73
N VAL A 141 3.00 -73.93 -124.21
CA VAL A 141 3.14 -75.04 -125.16
C VAL A 141 2.17 -74.93 -126.35
N TRP A 142 2.60 -75.43 -127.50
CA TRP A 142 1.85 -75.59 -128.75
C TRP A 142 1.32 -77.02 -128.91
N VAL A 143 0.22 -77.21 -129.65
CA VAL A 143 -0.43 -78.53 -129.83
C VAL A 143 -0.86 -78.79 -131.29
N ARG A 144 -0.74 -80.04 -131.76
CA ARG A 144 -1.20 -80.55 -133.06
C ARG A 144 -1.80 -81.95 -132.92
N LEU A 145 -2.62 -82.33 -133.89
CA LEU A 145 -3.29 -83.63 -133.95
C LEU A 145 -2.89 -84.40 -135.22
N VAL A 146 -2.83 -85.74 -135.14
CA VAL A 146 -2.57 -86.63 -136.29
C VAL A 146 -3.56 -87.80 -136.26
N CYS A 147 -4.28 -88.06 -137.35
CA CYS A 147 -5.17 -89.23 -137.41
C CYS A 147 -4.40 -90.47 -137.85
N VAL A 148 -4.68 -91.62 -137.24
CA VAL A 148 -4.14 -92.92 -137.65
C VAL A 148 -5.30 -93.84 -138.05
N SER A 149 -5.14 -94.57 -139.15
CA SER A 149 -6.10 -95.58 -139.64
C SER A 149 -5.81 -96.97 -139.08
N THR A 150 -6.75 -97.92 -139.22
CA THR A 150 -6.60 -99.31 -138.78
C THR A 150 -5.49 -100.08 -139.50
N SER A 151 -5.01 -99.60 -140.66
CA SER A 151 -3.81 -100.14 -141.33
C SER A 151 -2.50 -99.43 -140.92
N GLY A 152 -2.53 -98.56 -139.92
CA GLY A 152 -1.37 -97.80 -139.43
C GLY A 152 -0.92 -96.65 -140.32
N ALA A 153 -1.71 -96.23 -141.31
CA ALA A 153 -1.40 -95.06 -142.12
C ALA A 153 -1.79 -93.79 -141.33
N ALA A 154 -0.85 -92.87 -141.17
CA ALA A 154 -1.04 -91.59 -140.48
C ALA A 154 -1.36 -90.45 -141.47
N SER A 155 -2.26 -89.54 -141.09
CA SER A 155 -2.54 -88.31 -141.83
C SER A 155 -1.34 -87.37 -141.79
N VAL A 156 -1.33 -86.32 -142.63
CA VAL A 156 -0.50 -85.15 -142.29
C VAL A 156 -1.05 -84.48 -141.01
N PRO A 157 -0.23 -83.77 -140.22
CA PRO A 157 -0.68 -83.14 -138.98
C PRO A 157 -1.71 -82.02 -139.21
N SER A 158 -2.57 -81.79 -138.22
CA SER A 158 -3.46 -80.63 -138.16
C SER A 158 -2.68 -79.31 -138.18
N ALA A 159 -3.39 -78.21 -138.44
CA ALA A 159 -2.85 -76.90 -138.12
C ALA A 159 -2.54 -76.80 -136.61
N VAL A 160 -1.54 -75.98 -136.26
CA VAL A 160 -1.04 -75.82 -134.91
C VAL A 160 -1.93 -74.89 -134.07
N ALA A 161 -2.12 -75.25 -132.80
CA ALA A 161 -2.80 -74.41 -131.81
C ALA A 161 -1.82 -73.94 -130.74
N GLY A 162 -1.95 -72.68 -130.29
CA GLY A 162 -1.25 -72.13 -129.14
C GLY A 162 -0.32 -70.94 -129.43
N PRO A 163 0.67 -70.67 -128.56
CA PRO A 163 0.98 -71.39 -127.34
C PRO A 163 0.10 -70.95 -126.16
N ALA A 164 -0.16 -71.83 -125.20
CA ALA A 164 -0.82 -71.50 -123.93
C ALA A 164 -0.02 -72.03 -122.73
N GLY A 165 -0.01 -71.33 -121.60
CA GLY A 165 0.73 -71.70 -120.38
C GLY A 165 -0.15 -71.75 -119.13
N PRO A 166 0.40 -72.08 -117.95
CA PRO A 166 -0.39 -72.21 -116.70
C PRO A 166 -0.92 -70.87 -116.19
N GLN A 167 -2.07 -70.93 -115.49
CA GLN A 167 -2.71 -69.76 -114.88
C GLN A 167 -1.97 -69.27 -113.61
N PRO A 168 -1.72 -67.96 -113.43
CA PRO A 168 -1.15 -67.41 -112.19
C PRO A 168 -2.07 -67.51 -110.96
N VAL A 169 -1.47 -67.60 -109.77
CA VAL A 169 -2.14 -67.48 -108.47
C VAL A 169 -2.52 -66.00 -108.25
N VAL A 170 -3.80 -65.73 -107.99
CA VAL A 170 -4.35 -64.39 -107.75
C VAL A 170 -5.04 -64.31 -106.38
N ALA A 171 -5.58 -63.16 -105.99
CA ALA A 171 -6.24 -63.01 -104.68
C ALA A 171 -7.37 -64.02 -104.43
N GLN A 172 -8.19 -64.37 -105.44
CA GLN A 172 -9.20 -65.44 -105.32
C GLN A 172 -8.61 -66.85 -105.17
N SER A 173 -7.30 -67.04 -105.39
CA SER A 173 -6.60 -68.31 -105.16
C SER A 173 -6.14 -68.47 -103.70
N VAL A 174 -6.23 -67.43 -102.87
CA VAL A 174 -5.90 -67.45 -101.43
C VAL A 174 -7.05 -66.81 -100.66
N LEU A 175 -8.08 -67.61 -100.39
CA LEU A 175 -9.24 -67.23 -99.58
C LEU A 175 -8.88 -67.10 -98.10
N ASP A 176 -9.78 -66.47 -97.34
CA ASP A 176 -9.68 -66.40 -95.88
C ASP A 176 -9.59 -67.81 -95.26
N GLY A 177 -8.73 -67.96 -94.25
CA GLY A 177 -8.41 -69.25 -93.63
C GLY A 177 -7.55 -70.23 -94.45
N ILE A 178 -7.13 -69.93 -95.69
CA ILE A 178 -6.18 -70.79 -96.43
C ILE A 178 -4.76 -70.73 -95.83
N VAL A 179 -4.41 -69.62 -95.17
CA VAL A 179 -3.12 -69.46 -94.48
C VAL A 179 -3.37 -69.47 -92.97
N ASP A 180 -3.28 -70.66 -92.37
CA ASP A 180 -3.36 -70.88 -90.93
C ASP A 180 -1.97 -71.02 -90.27
N GLU A 181 -1.93 -71.42 -88.99
CA GLU A 181 -0.70 -71.61 -88.22
C GLU A 181 0.23 -72.73 -88.74
N LEU A 182 -0.24 -73.58 -89.67
CA LEU A 182 0.53 -74.68 -90.28
C LEU A 182 0.87 -74.44 -91.75
N ALA A 183 0.11 -73.56 -92.43
CA ALA A 183 0.30 -73.22 -93.84
C ALA A 183 1.63 -72.48 -94.13
N LEU A 184 2.27 -71.91 -93.10
CA LEU A 184 3.58 -71.26 -93.19
C LEU A 184 4.61 -72.03 -92.36
N ALA A 185 5.71 -72.43 -93.00
CA ALA A 185 6.84 -73.04 -92.29
C ALA A 185 7.53 -72.05 -91.33
N ASP A 186 8.23 -72.56 -90.32
CA ASP A 186 9.04 -71.74 -89.41
C ASP A 186 10.00 -70.81 -90.17
N GLY A 187 9.93 -69.51 -89.86
CA GLY A 187 10.73 -68.48 -90.55
C GLY A 187 10.30 -68.18 -91.99
N ALA A 188 9.17 -68.72 -92.48
CA ALA A 188 8.67 -68.42 -93.82
C ALA A 188 8.32 -66.94 -94.04
N VAL A 189 8.05 -66.18 -92.97
CA VAL A 189 7.94 -64.71 -93.01
C VAL A 189 9.17 -64.11 -92.35
N THR A 190 10.08 -63.57 -93.17
CA THR A 190 11.29 -62.87 -92.72
C THR A 190 11.09 -61.35 -92.81
N ALA A 191 11.98 -60.55 -92.23
CA ALA A 191 11.91 -59.09 -92.32
C ALA A 191 11.90 -58.57 -93.78
N ALA A 192 12.51 -59.28 -94.73
CA ALA A 192 12.47 -58.91 -96.15
C ALA A 192 11.14 -59.25 -96.86
N LYS A 193 10.27 -60.04 -96.21
CA LYS A 193 8.91 -60.40 -96.67
C LYS A 193 7.83 -59.54 -96.00
N ILE A 194 8.22 -58.61 -95.14
CA ILE A 194 7.35 -57.64 -94.46
C ILE A 194 7.76 -56.25 -94.96
N GLU A 195 6.87 -55.55 -95.66
CA GLU A 195 7.17 -54.20 -96.12
C GLU A 195 7.27 -53.20 -94.94
N THR A 196 8.05 -52.13 -95.13
CA THR A 196 8.22 -51.09 -94.11
C THR A 196 6.88 -50.45 -93.76
N GLY A 197 6.44 -50.65 -92.51
CA GLY A 197 5.16 -50.14 -92.00
C GLY A 197 3.98 -51.12 -92.12
N ALA A 198 4.16 -52.31 -92.70
CA ALA A 198 3.11 -53.32 -92.79
C ALA A 198 2.62 -53.81 -91.41
N VAL A 199 3.48 -53.83 -90.39
CA VAL A 199 3.11 -54.11 -89.00
C VAL A 199 2.72 -52.80 -88.30
N GLY A 200 1.48 -52.38 -88.51
CA GLY A 200 0.85 -51.26 -87.80
C GLY A 200 0.34 -51.62 -86.41
N SER A 201 -0.26 -50.65 -85.69
CA SER A 201 -0.79 -50.87 -84.34
C SER A 201 -1.91 -51.91 -84.24
N VAL A 202 -2.65 -52.16 -85.33
CA VAL A 202 -3.67 -53.21 -85.41
C VAL A 202 -3.07 -54.60 -85.63
N ALA A 203 -1.85 -54.68 -86.18
CA ALA A 203 -1.13 -55.93 -86.40
C ALA A 203 -0.33 -56.40 -85.17
N LEU A 204 -0.25 -55.58 -84.12
CA LEU A 204 0.32 -55.94 -82.83
C LEU A 204 -0.81 -56.10 -81.81
N ALA A 205 -0.94 -57.29 -81.23
CA ALA A 205 -1.83 -57.51 -80.10
C ALA A 205 -1.36 -56.72 -78.86
N ASP A 206 -2.27 -56.46 -77.94
CA ASP A 206 -1.94 -55.85 -76.65
C ASP A 206 -0.82 -56.64 -75.95
N SER A 207 0.20 -55.93 -75.47
CA SER A 207 1.41 -56.50 -74.85
C SER A 207 2.31 -57.37 -75.75
N ALA A 208 2.12 -57.41 -77.08
CA ALA A 208 2.96 -58.22 -77.99
C ALA A 208 4.46 -57.84 -77.96
N VAL A 209 4.79 -56.59 -77.62
CA VAL A 209 6.17 -56.10 -77.50
C VAL A 209 6.65 -56.23 -76.04
N LEU A 210 7.15 -57.41 -75.70
CA LEU A 210 7.78 -57.70 -74.40
C LEU A 210 9.16 -57.02 -74.27
N GLU A 211 9.66 -56.88 -73.04
CA GLU A 211 10.95 -56.22 -72.73
C GLU A 211 12.10 -56.75 -73.60
N GLY A 212 12.26 -58.08 -73.72
CA GLY A 212 13.30 -58.71 -74.55
C GLY A 212 13.15 -58.51 -76.07
N LYS A 213 12.09 -57.84 -76.54
CA LYS A 213 11.91 -57.42 -77.94
C LYS A 213 12.38 -55.98 -78.18
N LEU A 214 12.67 -55.22 -77.12
CA LEU A 214 13.25 -53.88 -77.20
C LEU A 214 14.76 -53.95 -76.93
N ALA A 215 15.56 -53.46 -77.89
CA ALA A 215 17.00 -53.29 -77.66
C ALA A 215 17.28 -52.23 -76.57
N LYS A 216 18.46 -52.29 -75.96
CA LYS A 216 18.91 -51.24 -75.02
C LYS A 216 18.86 -49.87 -75.72
N ASN A 217 18.23 -48.89 -75.07
CA ASN A 217 17.96 -47.54 -75.60
C ASN A 217 17.04 -47.51 -76.85
N ALA A 218 16.27 -48.57 -77.14
CA ALA A 218 15.35 -48.59 -78.29
C ALA A 218 14.26 -47.51 -78.20
N VAL A 219 13.87 -47.09 -76.99
CA VAL A 219 12.99 -45.94 -76.75
C VAL A 219 13.88 -44.73 -76.39
N SER A 220 14.15 -43.89 -77.38
CA SER A 220 14.84 -42.61 -77.22
C SER A 220 13.85 -41.49 -76.90
N VAL A 221 14.34 -40.31 -76.49
CA VAL A 221 13.50 -39.14 -76.16
C VAL A 221 12.49 -38.83 -77.28
N GLY A 222 12.93 -38.78 -78.54
CA GLY A 222 12.05 -38.53 -79.69
C GLY A 222 11.07 -39.65 -80.06
N LYS A 223 11.06 -40.78 -79.32
CA LYS A 223 10.04 -41.83 -79.42
C LYS A 223 9.00 -41.77 -78.30
N LEU A 224 9.19 -40.86 -77.33
CA LEU A 224 8.21 -40.49 -76.33
C LEU A 224 7.61 -39.14 -76.76
N ALA A 225 6.28 -39.05 -76.80
CA ALA A 225 5.62 -37.74 -76.92
C ALA A 225 5.82 -36.93 -75.62
N ASP A 226 5.68 -35.61 -75.70
CA ASP A 226 5.68 -34.76 -74.51
C ASP A 226 4.58 -35.20 -73.54
N GLY A 227 4.94 -35.41 -72.27
CA GLY A 227 4.02 -35.96 -71.25
C GLY A 227 3.73 -37.47 -71.38
N ALA A 228 4.37 -38.20 -72.29
CA ALA A 228 4.14 -39.65 -72.44
C ALA A 228 4.54 -40.46 -71.20
N VAL A 229 5.43 -39.94 -70.35
CA VAL A 229 5.73 -40.44 -69.00
C VAL A 229 5.01 -39.53 -68.00
N SER A 230 3.78 -39.91 -67.65
CA SER A 230 2.97 -39.31 -66.59
C SER A 230 3.32 -39.90 -65.23
N ASP A 231 2.91 -39.25 -64.13
CA ASP A 231 3.10 -39.75 -62.76
C ASP A 231 2.62 -41.21 -62.59
N LEU A 232 1.45 -41.57 -63.15
CA LEU A 232 0.91 -42.94 -63.19
C LEU A 232 1.80 -43.99 -63.90
N LYS A 233 2.82 -43.57 -64.65
CA LYS A 233 3.78 -44.44 -65.36
C LYS A 233 5.14 -44.48 -64.67
N LEU A 234 5.33 -43.66 -63.63
CA LEU A 234 6.42 -43.78 -62.68
C LEU A 234 5.87 -44.54 -61.46
N ALA A 235 6.51 -45.63 -61.07
CA ALA A 235 6.20 -46.24 -59.78
C ALA A 235 6.60 -45.28 -58.63
N ASP A 236 6.03 -45.47 -57.45
CA ASP A 236 6.50 -44.81 -56.24
C ASP A 236 8.02 -45.04 -56.07
N ASP A 237 8.74 -43.99 -55.66
CA ASP A 237 10.21 -43.94 -55.58
C ASP A 237 10.99 -44.27 -56.89
N ALA A 238 10.33 -44.29 -58.05
CA ALA A 238 11.00 -44.56 -59.33
C ALA A 238 12.05 -43.51 -59.72
N VAL A 239 12.03 -42.30 -59.16
CA VAL A 239 13.06 -41.26 -59.35
C VAL A 239 13.90 -41.14 -58.08
N THR A 240 14.94 -41.96 -57.99
CA THR A 240 15.93 -41.92 -56.89
C THR A 240 16.98 -40.83 -57.12
N GLU A 241 17.74 -40.48 -56.09
CA GLU A 241 18.85 -39.50 -56.20
C GLU A 241 19.84 -39.84 -57.34
N ALA A 242 20.18 -41.12 -57.51
CA ALA A 242 21.06 -41.59 -58.59
C ALA A 242 20.47 -41.41 -60.02
N LYS A 243 19.18 -41.12 -60.14
CA LYS A 243 18.50 -40.78 -61.41
C LYS A 243 18.37 -39.28 -61.64
N LEU A 244 18.73 -38.45 -60.66
CA LEU A 244 18.79 -36.99 -60.77
C LEU A 244 20.23 -36.54 -61.00
N ALA A 245 20.48 -35.84 -62.11
CA ALA A 245 21.77 -35.20 -62.34
C ALA A 245 21.98 -34.03 -61.35
N ALA A 246 23.23 -33.71 -61.02
CA ALA A 246 23.55 -32.56 -60.19
C ALA A 246 22.98 -31.26 -60.81
N GLY A 247 22.13 -30.57 -60.07
CA GLY A 247 21.44 -29.36 -60.54
C GLY A 247 20.18 -29.59 -61.39
N ALA A 248 19.74 -30.84 -61.60
CA ALA A 248 18.50 -31.13 -62.36
C ALA A 248 17.22 -30.58 -61.69
N VAL A 249 17.24 -30.43 -60.36
CA VAL A 249 16.16 -29.78 -59.60
C VAL A 249 16.55 -28.32 -59.36
N GLY A 250 16.15 -27.45 -60.28
CA GLY A 250 16.30 -25.99 -60.16
C GLY A 250 15.21 -25.35 -59.29
N SER A 251 15.30 -24.04 -59.06
CA SER A 251 14.29 -23.30 -58.28
C SER A 251 12.90 -23.35 -58.91
N THR A 252 12.79 -23.37 -60.24
CA THR A 252 11.51 -23.54 -60.96
C THR A 252 10.92 -24.95 -60.86
N SER A 253 11.73 -25.95 -60.50
CA SER A 253 11.30 -27.32 -60.24
C SER A 253 10.78 -27.51 -58.80
N ILE A 254 10.91 -26.49 -57.95
CA ILE A 254 10.49 -26.49 -56.54
C ILE A 254 9.36 -25.48 -56.39
N GLN A 255 8.15 -25.97 -56.11
CA GLN A 255 6.98 -25.10 -55.87
C GLN A 255 7.22 -24.20 -54.63
N ASP A 256 6.61 -23.02 -54.63
CA ASP A 256 6.69 -22.10 -53.48
C ASP A 256 6.22 -22.80 -52.19
N GLY A 257 7.05 -22.75 -51.15
CA GLY A 257 6.80 -23.42 -49.87
C GLY A 257 6.97 -24.96 -49.88
N ALA A 258 7.38 -25.58 -50.99
CA ALA A 258 7.53 -27.03 -51.07
C ALA A 258 8.59 -27.60 -50.11
N ILE A 259 9.60 -26.82 -49.72
CA ILE A 259 10.61 -27.17 -48.71
C ILE A 259 10.13 -26.72 -47.33
N THR A 260 9.34 -27.58 -46.69
CA THR A 260 8.86 -27.41 -45.30
C THR A 260 9.89 -27.92 -44.30
N THR A 261 9.84 -27.47 -43.03
CA THR A 261 10.80 -27.88 -41.99
C THR A 261 11.02 -29.41 -41.85
N PRO A 262 9.99 -30.29 -41.93
CA PRO A 262 10.21 -31.75 -41.89
C PRO A 262 10.97 -32.33 -43.09
N LYS A 263 11.05 -31.59 -44.21
CA LYS A 263 11.82 -31.96 -45.41
C LYS A 263 13.27 -31.44 -45.35
N MET A 264 13.64 -30.73 -44.29
CA MET A 264 14.99 -30.23 -44.05
C MET A 264 15.67 -31.10 -42.99
N VAL A 265 16.87 -31.59 -43.29
CA VAL A 265 17.70 -32.24 -42.26
C VAL A 265 18.11 -31.18 -41.24
N ALA A 266 18.17 -31.55 -39.95
CA ALA A 266 18.62 -30.64 -38.89
C ALA A 266 20.02 -30.07 -39.23
N ASN A 267 20.20 -28.77 -39.01
CA ASN A 267 21.44 -28.02 -39.32
C ASN A 267 21.85 -27.99 -40.81
N SER A 268 20.97 -28.34 -41.76
CA SER A 268 21.27 -28.30 -43.21
C SER A 268 21.48 -26.90 -43.80
N ILE A 269 21.13 -25.83 -43.06
CA ILE A 269 21.40 -24.44 -43.44
C ILE A 269 22.52 -23.89 -42.55
N SER A 270 23.73 -23.89 -43.08
CA SER A 270 24.90 -23.22 -42.51
C SER A 270 24.92 -21.73 -42.89
N GLY A 271 25.64 -20.90 -42.12
CA GLY A 271 25.59 -19.43 -42.26
C GLY A 271 26.09 -18.89 -43.61
N ASP A 272 27.02 -19.59 -44.25
CA ASP A 272 27.50 -19.33 -45.62
C ASP A 272 26.42 -19.51 -46.70
N ARG A 273 25.36 -20.27 -46.39
CA ARG A 273 24.19 -20.49 -47.27
C ARG A 273 23.13 -19.40 -47.12
N ILE A 274 23.35 -18.40 -46.25
CA ILE A 274 22.46 -17.25 -46.03
C ILE A 274 23.12 -16.01 -46.64
N ALA A 275 22.57 -15.49 -47.74
CA ALA A 275 23.09 -14.28 -48.36
C ALA A 275 22.91 -13.05 -47.45
N ALA A 276 23.92 -12.18 -47.39
CA ALA A 276 23.91 -11.00 -46.53
C ALA A 276 22.67 -10.12 -46.75
N GLY A 277 22.04 -9.68 -45.66
CA GLY A 277 20.85 -8.83 -45.68
C GLY A 277 19.51 -9.54 -45.95
N THR A 278 19.49 -10.83 -46.30
CA THR A 278 18.23 -11.55 -46.58
C THR A 278 17.40 -11.85 -45.33
N LEU A 279 18.05 -12.12 -44.19
CA LEU A 279 17.40 -12.42 -42.92
C LEU A 279 17.20 -11.14 -42.09
N ASN A 280 16.22 -10.32 -42.48
CA ASN A 280 15.85 -9.12 -41.73
C ASN A 280 14.95 -9.44 -40.51
N ALA A 281 14.69 -8.45 -39.64
CA ALA A 281 13.93 -8.64 -38.41
C ALA A 281 12.52 -9.25 -38.60
N SER A 282 11.85 -9.03 -39.74
CA SER A 282 10.54 -9.65 -40.03
C SER A 282 10.63 -11.14 -40.40
N LYS A 283 11.82 -11.63 -40.74
CA LYS A 283 12.11 -13.04 -41.06
C LYS A 283 12.65 -13.82 -39.88
N ILE A 284 12.93 -13.16 -38.74
CA ILE A 284 13.36 -13.77 -37.49
C ILE A 284 12.15 -13.82 -36.56
N VAL A 285 11.77 -15.01 -36.09
CA VAL A 285 10.69 -15.16 -35.10
C VAL A 285 11.12 -14.48 -33.80
N GLY A 286 10.26 -13.62 -33.25
CA GLY A 286 10.56 -12.90 -32.01
C GLY A 286 11.01 -13.85 -30.89
N ARG A 287 12.17 -13.54 -30.28
CA ARG A 287 12.82 -14.34 -29.21
C ARG A 287 13.43 -15.68 -29.65
N SER A 288 13.52 -16.00 -30.95
CA SER A 288 14.16 -17.24 -31.40
C SER A 288 15.68 -17.26 -31.27
N ILE A 289 16.32 -16.08 -31.15
CA ILE A 289 17.73 -15.93 -30.84
C ILE A 289 17.89 -15.73 -29.33
N THR A 290 18.49 -16.71 -28.67
CA THR A 290 18.83 -16.71 -27.24
C THR A 290 20.33 -16.49 -27.05
N ALA A 291 20.76 -16.28 -25.80
CA ALA A 291 22.18 -16.12 -25.47
C ALA A 291 23.07 -17.29 -25.95
N ALA A 292 22.54 -18.52 -26.03
CA ALA A 292 23.29 -19.67 -26.52
C ALA A 292 23.61 -19.62 -28.03
N GLN A 293 22.89 -18.81 -28.80
CA GLN A 293 23.10 -18.61 -30.24
C GLN A 293 23.93 -17.35 -30.54
N ILE A 294 24.37 -16.62 -29.52
CA ILE A 294 25.23 -15.43 -29.65
C ILE A 294 26.59 -15.79 -29.05
N GLN A 295 27.64 -15.78 -29.89
CA GLN A 295 29.00 -16.01 -29.40
C GLN A 295 29.40 -14.91 -28.40
N ALA A 296 30.17 -15.28 -27.37
CA ALA A 296 30.69 -14.31 -26.41
C ALA A 296 31.45 -13.18 -27.14
N LEU A 297 31.16 -11.92 -26.77
CA LEU A 297 31.68 -10.70 -27.39
C LEU A 297 31.26 -10.43 -28.85
N ALA A 298 30.33 -11.20 -29.44
CA ALA A 298 29.89 -10.99 -30.83
C ALA A 298 29.04 -9.72 -31.04
N ILE A 299 28.43 -9.20 -29.98
CA ILE A 299 27.76 -7.89 -29.99
C ILE A 299 28.63 -6.94 -29.18
N THR A 300 29.32 -6.01 -29.86
CA THR A 300 30.10 -4.95 -29.24
C THR A 300 29.30 -3.65 -29.20
N GLY A 301 29.89 -2.57 -28.70
CA GLY A 301 29.28 -1.24 -28.74
C GLY A 301 29.07 -0.69 -30.16
N ALA A 302 29.76 -1.21 -31.17
CA ALA A 302 29.60 -0.78 -32.56
C ALA A 302 28.33 -1.33 -33.21
N GLU A 303 27.92 -2.55 -32.84
CA GLU A 303 26.69 -3.20 -33.34
C GLU A 303 25.42 -2.69 -32.63
N ILE A 304 25.56 -1.89 -31.57
CA ILE A 304 24.45 -1.28 -30.82
C ILE A 304 24.41 0.22 -31.11
N ALA A 305 23.49 0.65 -31.97
CA ALA A 305 23.28 2.08 -32.22
C ALA A 305 22.88 2.82 -30.92
N ALA A 306 23.41 4.02 -30.73
CA ALA A 306 23.19 4.81 -29.51
C ALA A 306 21.69 5.02 -29.21
N GLY A 307 21.30 4.82 -27.95
CA GLY A 307 19.89 4.91 -27.52
C GLY A 307 19.01 3.70 -27.84
N THR A 308 19.51 2.69 -28.58
CA THR A 308 18.71 1.50 -28.93
C THR A 308 18.28 0.69 -27.71
N ILE A 309 19.15 0.56 -26.71
CA ILE A 309 18.83 -0.12 -25.45
C ILE A 309 18.34 0.91 -24.44
N THR A 310 17.02 1.07 -24.33
CA THR A 310 16.36 1.87 -23.29
C THR A 310 16.10 1.03 -22.04
N ALA A 311 15.71 1.69 -20.95
CA ALA A 311 15.37 1.02 -19.69
C ALA A 311 14.31 -0.09 -19.85
N ASN A 312 13.37 0.03 -20.80
CA ASN A 312 12.33 -0.97 -21.04
C ASN A 312 12.87 -2.28 -21.66
N GLN A 313 14.04 -2.25 -22.28
CA GLN A 313 14.70 -3.45 -22.83
C GLN A 313 15.68 -4.10 -21.84
N ILE A 314 15.93 -3.47 -20.69
CA ILE A 314 16.76 -4.00 -19.61
C ILE A 314 15.83 -4.52 -18.52
N ALA A 315 15.80 -5.83 -18.30
CA ALA A 315 15.03 -6.40 -17.20
C ALA A 315 15.53 -5.87 -15.84
N ALA A 316 14.62 -5.67 -14.88
CA ALA A 316 14.99 -5.18 -13.55
C ALA A 316 16.04 -6.10 -12.89
N GLY A 317 17.18 -5.54 -12.51
CA GLY A 317 18.32 -6.29 -11.96
C GLY A 317 19.25 -6.95 -12.97
N ALA A 318 19.01 -6.84 -14.29
CA ALA A 318 19.92 -7.39 -15.31
C ALA A 318 21.27 -6.66 -15.36
N ILE A 319 21.30 -5.38 -15.01
CA ILE A 319 22.52 -4.58 -14.79
C ILE A 319 22.51 -4.14 -13.31
N THR A 320 23.39 -4.72 -12.51
CA THR A 320 23.61 -4.34 -11.10
C THR A 320 24.77 -3.37 -10.97
N THR A 321 24.90 -2.69 -9.82
CA THR A 321 25.90 -1.63 -9.61
C THR A 321 27.34 -2.12 -9.68
N ASP A 322 27.61 -3.39 -9.40
CA ASP A 322 28.92 -4.03 -9.59
C ASP A 322 29.23 -4.34 -11.07
N LYS A 323 28.23 -4.30 -11.95
CA LYS A 323 28.39 -4.38 -13.42
C LYS A 323 28.50 -3.00 -14.07
N LEU A 324 28.33 -1.93 -13.30
CA LEU A 324 28.36 -0.55 -13.78
C LEU A 324 29.55 0.22 -13.18
N THR A 325 30.69 0.19 -13.87
CA THR A 325 31.80 1.09 -13.55
C THR A 325 31.44 2.51 -13.97
N VAL A 326 31.06 3.36 -13.01
CA VAL A 326 30.79 4.79 -13.27
C VAL A 326 32.12 5.52 -13.42
N VAL A 327 32.62 5.63 -14.67
CA VAL A 327 33.96 6.18 -15.01
C VAL A 327 34.05 7.72 -14.89
N GLY A 328 33.18 8.36 -14.11
CA GLY A 328 33.01 9.82 -14.07
C GLY A 328 34.14 10.65 -13.43
N GLY A 329 35.29 10.04 -13.15
CA GLY A 329 36.46 10.75 -12.58
C GLY A 329 37.82 10.11 -12.89
N ALA A 330 37.84 8.96 -13.57
CA ALA A 330 39.08 8.33 -14.01
C ALA A 330 39.58 9.02 -15.30
N ASN A 331 40.89 8.91 -15.55
CA ASN A 331 41.49 9.39 -16.79
C ASN A 331 41.09 8.46 -17.94
N VAL A 332 40.59 9.01 -19.05
CA VAL A 332 40.23 8.21 -20.23
C VAL A 332 41.41 8.01 -21.19
N LEU A 333 42.55 8.66 -20.92
CA LEU A 333 43.81 8.34 -21.58
C LEU A 333 44.36 7.02 -21.04
N SER A 334 44.65 6.09 -21.95
CA SER A 334 45.27 4.78 -21.65
C SER A 334 46.73 4.87 -21.21
N ASP A 335 47.43 5.92 -21.60
CA ASP A 335 48.85 6.15 -21.31
C ASP A 335 49.10 7.66 -21.04
N PRO A 336 48.66 8.17 -19.88
CA PRO A 336 48.65 9.60 -19.59
C PRO A 336 50.03 10.22 -19.32
N SER A 337 51.01 9.41 -18.93
CA SER A 337 52.41 9.82 -18.76
C SER A 337 53.26 9.54 -20.01
N PHE A 338 52.64 9.15 -21.13
CA PHE A 338 53.30 9.00 -22.42
C PHE A 338 54.49 8.00 -22.43
N GLU A 339 54.42 6.95 -21.62
CA GLU A 339 55.51 6.01 -21.36
C GLU A 339 55.48 4.74 -22.21
N GLY A 340 54.25 4.32 -22.54
CA GLY A 340 53.89 2.97 -22.90
C GLY A 340 54.00 2.66 -24.40
N PRO A 341 53.72 1.40 -24.77
CA PRO A 341 53.76 0.96 -26.17
C PRO A 341 52.72 1.70 -27.04
N TYR A 342 51.63 2.19 -26.44
CA TYR A 342 50.61 2.99 -27.14
C TYR A 342 51.18 4.33 -27.63
N THR A 343 51.81 5.10 -26.75
CA THR A 343 52.46 6.36 -27.13
C THR A 343 53.60 6.14 -28.11
N ALA A 344 54.41 5.11 -27.92
CA ALA A 344 55.49 4.78 -28.86
C ALA A 344 54.96 4.55 -30.28
N ALA A 345 53.82 3.86 -30.43
CA ALA A 345 53.17 3.65 -31.72
C ALA A 345 52.56 4.95 -32.31
N LEU A 346 51.89 5.77 -31.49
CA LEU A 346 51.34 7.07 -31.91
C LEU A 346 52.43 8.00 -32.45
N VAL A 347 53.53 8.12 -31.72
CA VAL A 347 54.67 8.98 -32.08
C VAL A 347 55.36 8.48 -33.35
N ALA A 348 55.53 7.16 -33.50
CA ALA A 348 56.08 6.58 -34.73
C ALA A 348 55.20 6.87 -35.96
N ALA A 349 53.88 6.88 -35.80
CA ALA A 349 52.93 7.21 -36.87
C ALA A 349 52.89 8.71 -37.23
N ALA A 350 53.26 9.60 -36.30
CA ALA A 350 53.24 11.05 -36.48
C ALA A 350 54.46 11.63 -37.23
N GLY A 351 55.39 10.78 -37.67
CA GLY A 351 56.57 11.16 -38.43
C GLY A 351 57.64 11.92 -37.61
N THR A 352 58.67 12.40 -38.29
CA THR A 352 59.92 12.93 -37.68
C THR A 352 59.76 14.19 -36.81
N SER A 353 58.57 14.78 -36.74
CA SER A 353 58.30 15.98 -35.95
C SER A 353 58.12 15.69 -34.46
N TRP A 354 57.56 14.52 -34.14
CA TRP A 354 57.30 14.06 -32.79
C TRP A 354 58.30 12.97 -32.40
N SER A 355 58.70 12.94 -31.13
CA SER A 355 59.54 11.88 -30.58
C SER A 355 59.25 11.69 -29.09
N VAL A 356 59.61 10.53 -28.55
CA VAL A 356 59.63 10.32 -27.09
C VAL A 356 60.99 10.78 -26.57
N ASP A 357 61.01 11.53 -25.47
CA ASP A 357 62.23 12.00 -24.80
C ASP A 357 62.37 11.33 -23.42
N THR A 358 63.58 11.12 -22.92
CA THR A 358 63.85 10.55 -21.57
C THR A 358 63.77 11.62 -20.48
N LYS A 359 62.82 12.55 -20.64
CA LYS A 359 62.69 13.77 -19.85
C LYS A 359 61.22 13.91 -19.46
N GLY A 360 60.82 13.25 -18.39
CA GLY A 360 59.46 13.35 -17.82
C GLY A 360 59.33 14.33 -16.66
N ASN A 361 58.13 14.42 -16.10
CA ASN A 361 57.77 15.20 -14.91
C ASN A 361 57.33 14.26 -13.77
N GLY A 362 58.30 13.62 -13.12
CA GLY A 362 58.05 12.53 -12.17
C GLY A 362 57.85 11.16 -12.83
N SER A 363 57.79 11.13 -14.16
CA SER A 363 57.83 9.94 -15.02
C SER A 363 59.23 9.80 -15.69
N PRO A 364 59.57 8.61 -16.24
CA PRO A 364 60.82 8.40 -16.99
C PRO A 364 60.97 9.16 -18.33
N LYS A 365 59.87 9.56 -18.98
CA LYS A 365 59.82 10.06 -20.36
C LYS A 365 58.70 11.10 -20.56
N SER A 366 58.62 11.66 -21.77
CA SER A 366 57.51 12.48 -22.25
C SER A 366 57.43 12.42 -23.78
N ILE A 367 56.33 12.92 -24.37
CA ILE A 367 56.34 13.28 -25.79
C ILE A 367 56.95 14.67 -25.98
N LYS A 368 57.74 14.84 -27.05
CA LYS A 368 58.22 16.14 -27.51
C LYS A 368 57.91 16.38 -28.98
N VAL A 369 57.81 17.67 -29.34
CA VAL A 369 57.76 18.13 -30.73
C VAL A 369 58.90 19.11 -30.99
N ASN A 370 59.66 18.88 -32.06
CA ASN A 370 60.60 19.88 -32.57
C ASN A 370 59.82 20.84 -33.48
N ALA A 371 59.77 22.12 -33.10
CA ALA A 371 58.98 23.13 -33.79
C ALA A 371 59.78 23.92 -34.84
N VAL A 372 61.08 23.67 -34.99
CA VAL A 372 61.93 24.34 -35.98
C VAL A 372 61.40 24.14 -37.40
N ALA A 373 61.25 25.24 -38.14
CA ALA A 373 60.80 25.27 -39.53
C ALA A 373 61.21 26.59 -40.21
N SER A 374 61.31 26.60 -41.54
CA SER A 374 61.60 27.83 -42.32
C SER A 374 60.46 28.85 -42.30
N THR A 375 59.25 28.43 -41.93
CA THR A 375 58.05 29.26 -41.75
C THR A 375 57.23 28.72 -40.57
N ALA A 376 56.44 29.58 -39.94
CA ALA A 376 55.61 29.18 -38.80
C ALA A 376 54.66 28.04 -39.18
N THR A 377 54.78 26.92 -38.47
CA THR A 377 54.11 25.65 -38.79
C THR A 377 53.33 25.16 -37.57
N THR A 378 52.17 24.53 -37.81
CA THR A 378 51.39 23.85 -36.76
C THR A 378 51.68 22.35 -36.80
N ARG A 379 51.96 21.76 -35.64
CA ARG A 379 52.29 20.33 -35.48
C ARG A 379 51.43 19.75 -34.37
N GLY A 380 50.41 18.98 -34.74
CA GLY A 380 49.52 18.27 -33.81
C GLY A 380 49.85 16.78 -33.72
N LEU A 381 49.52 16.17 -32.58
CA LEU A 381 49.51 14.72 -32.35
C LEU A 381 48.14 14.35 -31.80
N GLY A 382 47.37 13.57 -32.57
CA GLY A 382 46.13 12.96 -32.08
C GLY A 382 46.45 11.84 -31.09
N ILE A 383 46.05 12.02 -29.83
CA ILE A 383 46.35 11.10 -28.73
C ILE A 383 45.31 9.98 -28.67
N THR A 384 44.02 10.30 -28.71
CA THR A 384 42.94 9.32 -28.69
C THR A 384 41.62 9.94 -29.13
N SER A 385 40.67 9.13 -29.62
CA SER A 385 39.31 9.56 -29.92
C SER A 385 38.30 8.94 -28.97
N ILE A 386 37.45 9.77 -28.37
CA ILE A 386 36.50 9.40 -27.32
C ILE A 386 35.07 9.69 -27.82
N PRO A 387 34.09 8.77 -27.68
CA PRO A 387 32.69 9.08 -27.95
C PRO A 387 32.16 10.07 -26.91
N ILE A 388 31.43 11.09 -27.35
CA ILE A 388 30.89 12.15 -26.47
C ILE A 388 29.66 12.80 -27.10
N LEU A 389 28.67 13.18 -26.31
CA LEU A 389 27.45 13.82 -26.80
C LEU A 389 27.52 15.35 -26.70
N ALA A 390 26.65 16.03 -27.45
CA ALA A 390 26.45 17.47 -27.32
C ALA A 390 26.06 17.87 -25.89
N GLY A 391 26.71 18.88 -25.34
CA GLY A 391 26.49 19.38 -23.97
C GLY A 391 27.34 18.70 -22.90
N ASP A 392 27.93 17.54 -23.17
CA ASP A 392 28.90 16.91 -22.26
C ASP A 392 30.14 17.78 -22.09
N GLN A 393 30.79 17.66 -20.94
CA GLN A 393 32.01 18.41 -20.61
C GLN A 393 33.21 17.47 -20.41
N LEU A 394 34.38 17.91 -20.88
CA LEU A 394 35.67 17.29 -20.60
C LEU A 394 36.55 18.23 -19.78
N TYR A 395 37.06 17.73 -18.66
CA TYR A 395 38.20 18.32 -17.98
C TYR A 395 39.47 17.86 -18.70
N LEU A 396 40.21 18.82 -19.25
CA LEU A 396 41.50 18.63 -19.89
C LEU A 396 42.59 19.23 -19.03
N ALA A 397 43.70 18.52 -18.86
CA ALA A 397 44.88 19.02 -18.17
C ALA A 397 46.14 18.34 -18.68
N TYR A 398 47.28 19.02 -18.59
CA TYR A 398 48.59 18.51 -19.01
C TYR A 398 49.71 19.29 -18.34
N ASP A 399 50.86 18.65 -18.19
CA ASP A 399 52.12 19.33 -17.91
C ASP A 399 52.78 19.67 -19.23
N TYR A 400 53.42 20.83 -19.32
CA TYR A 400 54.25 21.20 -20.46
C TYR A 400 55.56 21.86 -20.04
N GLN A 401 56.53 21.82 -20.95
CA GLN A 401 57.74 22.64 -20.87
C GLN A 401 58.08 23.14 -22.27
N ALA A 402 58.53 24.40 -22.39
CA ALA A 402 58.96 24.99 -23.66
C ALA A 402 60.42 25.47 -23.56
N SER A 403 61.21 25.26 -24.62
CA SER A 403 62.58 25.78 -24.69
C SER A 403 62.62 27.32 -24.73
N SER A 404 63.76 27.91 -24.38
CA SER A 404 63.92 29.38 -24.32
C SER A 404 63.78 30.10 -25.66
N ASP A 405 63.91 29.38 -26.77
CA ASP A 405 63.78 29.85 -28.16
C ASP A 405 62.42 29.51 -28.79
N TYR A 406 61.50 28.87 -28.07
CA TYR A 406 60.18 28.52 -28.58
C TYR A 406 59.30 29.77 -28.78
N ASN A 407 58.65 29.89 -29.94
CA ASN A 407 57.93 31.10 -30.35
C ASN A 407 56.45 30.88 -30.72
N GLY A 408 55.88 29.70 -30.44
CA GLY A 408 54.49 29.37 -30.74
C GLY A 408 53.57 29.32 -29.51
N THR A 409 52.46 28.61 -29.65
CA THR A 409 51.48 28.35 -28.58
C THR A 409 51.38 26.85 -28.28
N VAL A 410 51.41 26.50 -27.00
CA VAL A 410 51.31 25.10 -26.51
C VAL A 410 49.86 24.78 -26.17
N LYS A 411 49.28 23.72 -26.74
CA LYS A 411 47.89 23.33 -26.48
C LYS A 411 47.72 21.86 -26.10
N LEU A 412 46.64 21.58 -25.37
CA LEU A 412 45.90 20.32 -25.41
C LEU A 412 44.42 20.65 -25.66
N TYR A 413 43.80 20.04 -26.65
CA TYR A 413 42.40 20.34 -26.98
C TYR A 413 41.59 19.11 -27.37
N ALA A 414 40.27 19.24 -27.25
CA ALA A 414 39.30 18.34 -27.83
C ALA A 414 38.79 18.92 -29.16
N GLN A 415 39.09 18.25 -30.27
CA GLN A 415 38.50 18.53 -31.57
C GLN A 415 37.14 17.84 -31.64
N TRP A 416 36.05 18.61 -31.67
CA TRP A 416 34.69 18.08 -31.67
C TRP A 416 34.28 17.70 -33.08
N LEU A 417 33.81 16.46 -33.25
CA LEU A 417 33.52 15.84 -34.54
C LEU A 417 32.06 15.38 -34.59
N ASP A 418 31.44 15.56 -35.75
CA ASP A 418 30.08 15.05 -36.04
C ASP A 418 30.09 13.59 -36.51
N SER A 419 28.91 13.06 -36.85
CA SER A 419 28.72 11.68 -37.33
C SER A 419 29.38 11.37 -38.68
N SER A 420 29.76 12.38 -39.46
CA SER A 420 30.54 12.21 -40.69
C SER A 420 32.06 12.21 -40.43
N GLY A 421 32.49 12.61 -39.23
CA GLY A 421 33.88 12.89 -38.90
C GLY A 421 34.32 14.31 -39.29
N THR A 422 33.39 15.20 -39.63
CA THR A 422 33.69 16.62 -39.90
C THR A 422 33.88 17.36 -38.58
N THR A 423 34.79 18.34 -38.55
CA THR A 423 35.06 19.14 -37.34
C THR A 423 34.04 20.25 -37.17
N LEU A 424 33.45 20.31 -35.97
CA LEU A 424 32.45 21.29 -35.56
C LEU A 424 33.09 22.51 -34.88
N THR A 425 33.80 22.28 -33.77
CA THR A 425 34.63 23.31 -33.12
C THR A 425 35.76 22.70 -32.28
N TRP A 426 36.48 23.52 -31.52
CA TRP A 426 37.66 23.15 -30.74
C TRP A 426 37.48 23.55 -29.27
N GLY A 427 37.53 22.59 -28.35
CA GLY A 427 37.59 22.82 -26.91
C GLY A 427 39.03 22.91 -26.46
N VAL A 428 39.57 24.14 -26.32
CA VAL A 428 41.02 24.38 -26.18
C VAL A 428 41.45 24.74 -24.76
N VAL A 429 42.48 24.05 -24.26
CA VAL A 429 43.30 24.50 -23.13
C VAL A 429 44.70 24.82 -23.68
N GLN A 430 45.20 26.04 -23.46
CA GLN A 430 46.42 26.53 -24.11
C GLN A 430 47.22 27.52 -23.27
N ALA A 431 48.54 27.53 -23.48
CA ALA A 431 49.47 28.52 -22.97
C ALA A 431 49.95 29.43 -24.12
N SER A 432 49.49 30.69 -24.12
CA SER A 432 49.76 31.67 -25.18
C SER A 432 49.91 33.09 -24.59
N PRO A 433 51.13 33.66 -24.56
CA PRO A 433 52.41 32.98 -24.78
C PRO A 433 52.69 31.93 -23.68
N PRO A 434 53.42 30.85 -23.97
CA PRO A 434 53.89 29.90 -22.97
C PRO A 434 55.05 30.47 -22.13
N VAL A 435 55.28 29.89 -20.95
CA VAL A 435 56.42 30.25 -20.11
C VAL A 435 57.68 29.57 -20.66
N LEU A 436 58.59 30.36 -21.24
CA LEU A 436 59.78 29.88 -21.93
C LEU A 436 60.94 29.58 -20.96
N GLY A 437 61.66 28.47 -21.18
CA GLY A 437 62.84 28.10 -20.39
C GLY A 437 62.55 27.69 -18.93
N ALA A 438 61.29 27.71 -18.50
CA ALA A 438 60.86 27.33 -17.15
C ALA A 438 60.96 25.82 -16.91
N THR A 439 60.81 25.41 -15.65
CA THR A 439 60.48 24.02 -15.27
C THR A 439 59.07 23.64 -15.74
N TRP A 440 58.70 22.36 -15.63
CA TRP A 440 57.36 21.87 -15.97
C TRP A 440 56.23 22.71 -15.37
N GLN A 441 55.23 23.04 -16.20
CA GLN A 441 54.09 23.88 -15.87
C GLN A 441 52.78 23.10 -16.07
N ARG A 442 51.85 23.15 -15.10
CA ARG A 442 50.51 22.53 -15.23
C ARG A 442 49.52 23.47 -15.89
N LEU A 443 48.84 23.02 -16.93
CA LEU A 443 47.59 23.63 -17.40
C LEU A 443 46.39 22.72 -17.13
N THR A 444 45.24 23.35 -16.91
CA THR A 444 43.94 22.70 -16.66
C THR A 444 42.82 23.55 -17.23
N GLY A 445 41.74 22.95 -17.73
CA GLY A 445 40.52 23.66 -18.11
C GLY A 445 39.38 22.69 -18.41
N THR A 446 38.15 23.18 -18.37
CA THR A 446 36.96 22.41 -18.76
C THR A 446 36.42 22.93 -20.08
N VAL A 447 36.10 22.02 -20.99
CA VAL A 447 35.62 22.32 -22.35
C VAL A 447 34.31 21.58 -22.60
N THR A 448 33.36 22.23 -23.29
CA THR A 448 32.01 21.68 -23.53
C THR A 448 31.85 21.30 -25.00
N ALA A 449 31.28 20.12 -25.28
CA ALA A 449 30.95 19.68 -26.61
C ALA A 449 29.77 20.49 -27.20
N PRO A 450 29.86 21.08 -28.40
CA PRO A 450 28.76 21.81 -29.03
C PRO A 450 27.63 20.86 -29.48
N ALA A 451 26.52 21.45 -29.93
CA ALA A 451 25.47 20.74 -30.67
C ALA A 451 26.04 19.87 -31.81
N ASN A 452 25.41 18.72 -32.06
CA ASN A 452 25.77 17.73 -33.09
C ASN A 452 27.10 16.97 -32.88
N THR A 453 27.81 17.18 -31.77
CA THR A 453 28.99 16.37 -31.43
C THR A 453 28.62 14.92 -31.16
N VAL A 454 29.41 13.99 -31.71
CA VAL A 454 29.37 12.55 -31.37
C VAL A 454 30.72 12.00 -30.90
N LYS A 455 31.81 12.73 -31.14
CA LYS A 455 33.19 12.28 -30.87
C LYS A 455 34.11 13.46 -30.59
N ALA A 456 35.07 13.27 -29.70
CA ALA A 456 36.20 14.18 -29.47
C ALA A 456 37.50 13.49 -29.87
N LEU A 457 38.31 14.10 -30.73
CA LEU A 457 39.72 13.74 -30.88
C LEU A 457 40.55 14.62 -29.94
N ILE A 458 41.30 14.01 -29.02
CA ILE A 458 42.21 14.73 -28.13
C ILE A 458 43.54 14.94 -28.84
N VAL A 459 44.01 16.18 -28.88
CA VAL A 459 45.21 16.58 -29.63
C VAL A 459 46.14 17.41 -28.75
N ALA A 460 47.42 17.01 -28.67
CA ALA A 460 48.50 17.88 -28.22
C ALA A 460 49.09 18.63 -29.42
N GLU A 461 49.31 19.94 -29.31
CA GLU A 461 49.70 20.77 -30.47
C GLU A 461 50.70 21.87 -30.10
N SER A 462 51.76 21.97 -30.91
CA SER A 462 52.54 23.18 -31.09
C SER A 462 51.94 23.98 -32.25
N PHE A 463 51.40 25.15 -31.95
CA PHE A 463 50.68 25.98 -32.92
C PHE A 463 51.53 27.17 -33.38
N GLN A 464 51.60 27.34 -34.72
CA GLN A 464 52.25 28.49 -35.38
C GLN A 464 53.67 28.80 -34.87
N ALA A 465 54.50 27.76 -34.73
CA ALA A 465 55.87 27.88 -34.26
C ALA A 465 56.87 27.71 -35.41
N SER A 466 58.01 28.41 -35.35
CA SER A 466 59.13 28.25 -36.30
C SER A 466 60.47 27.94 -35.62
N ALA A 467 60.53 28.00 -34.29
CA ALA A 467 61.72 27.74 -33.47
C ALA A 467 61.36 27.01 -32.17
N GLY A 468 62.36 26.44 -31.50
CA GLY A 468 62.24 25.75 -30.22
C GLY A 468 61.61 24.36 -30.23
N THR A 469 61.44 23.83 -29.01
CA THR A 469 60.93 22.48 -28.71
C THR A 469 59.99 22.55 -27.52
N VAL A 470 58.95 21.72 -27.53
CA VAL A 470 57.97 21.60 -26.44
C VAL A 470 57.83 20.14 -26.03
N TRP A 471 57.68 19.89 -24.73
CA TRP A 471 57.41 18.59 -24.12
C TRP A 471 56.02 18.60 -23.46
N TRP A 472 55.30 17.46 -23.46
CA TRP A 472 54.05 17.25 -22.73
C TRP A 472 54.11 15.98 -21.87
N ASP A 473 53.52 16.07 -20.67
CA ASP A 473 53.44 14.95 -19.73
C ASP A 473 52.18 14.99 -18.84
N ASN A 474 51.91 13.92 -18.09
CA ASN A 474 50.83 13.77 -17.10
C ASN A 474 49.46 14.26 -17.59
N ALA A 475 49.13 13.98 -18.85
CA ALA A 475 47.89 14.42 -19.47
C ALA A 475 46.68 13.77 -18.78
N ALA A 476 45.64 14.56 -18.53
CA ALA A 476 44.39 14.08 -17.98
C ALA A 476 43.22 14.56 -18.83
N VAL A 477 42.42 13.59 -19.28
CA VAL A 477 41.14 13.81 -19.94
C VAL A 477 40.10 13.07 -19.11
N ARG A 478 39.09 13.78 -18.61
CA ARG A 478 38.06 13.21 -17.73
C ARG A 478 36.70 13.77 -18.11
N PRO A 479 35.64 12.96 -18.28
CA PRO A 479 34.28 13.46 -18.32
C PRO A 479 33.97 14.23 -17.03
N VAL A 480 33.42 15.44 -17.17
CA VAL A 480 32.88 16.18 -16.03
C VAL A 480 31.44 15.70 -15.84
N LEU A 481 31.18 15.08 -14.70
CA LEU A 481 29.85 14.66 -14.32
C LEU A 481 28.93 15.89 -14.14
N PRO A 482 27.68 15.86 -14.65
CA PRO A 482 26.68 16.83 -14.22
C PRO A 482 26.46 16.70 -12.70
N GLY A 483 26.16 17.81 -12.03
CA GLY A 483 26.14 17.93 -10.56
C GLY A 483 25.15 17.05 -9.79
N THR A 484 24.37 16.21 -10.49
CA THR A 484 23.46 15.21 -9.93
C THR A 484 23.75 13.84 -10.54
N MET A 485 24.63 13.07 -9.89
CA MET A 485 24.88 11.65 -10.21
C MET A 485 23.76 10.72 -9.73
N ILE A 486 22.93 11.21 -8.81
CA ILE A 486 21.83 10.48 -8.18
C ILE A 486 20.58 11.29 -8.53
N ALA A 487 19.68 10.70 -9.33
CA ALA A 487 18.39 11.30 -9.61
C ALA A 487 17.55 11.39 -8.32
N ASP A 488 16.59 12.32 -8.28
CA ASP A 488 15.72 12.46 -7.11
C ASP A 488 14.98 11.15 -6.80
N GLY A 489 14.89 10.79 -5.52
CA GLY A 489 14.37 9.50 -5.05
C GLY A 489 15.17 8.25 -5.43
N ALA A 490 16.30 8.34 -6.15
CA ALA A 490 17.03 7.15 -6.62
C ALA A 490 17.65 6.31 -5.48
N ILE A 491 17.96 6.90 -4.33
CA ILE A 491 18.34 6.17 -3.11
C ILE A 491 17.11 6.00 -2.21
N THR A 492 16.48 4.84 -2.30
CA THR A 492 15.36 4.42 -1.44
C THR A 492 15.88 3.70 -0.21
N THR A 493 15.08 3.63 0.87
CA THR A 493 15.49 2.98 2.14
C THR A 493 16.04 1.56 2.00
N PRO A 494 15.55 0.65 1.13
CA PRO A 494 16.15 -0.68 0.95
C PRO A 494 17.53 -0.67 0.26
N LYS A 495 17.94 0.43 -0.38
CA LYS A 495 19.25 0.57 -1.02
C LYS A 495 20.34 1.04 -0.04
N LEU A 496 19.95 1.45 1.16
CA LEU A 496 20.85 1.77 2.26
C LEU A 496 20.92 0.57 3.20
N VAL A 497 22.03 -0.17 3.14
CA VAL A 497 22.31 -1.19 4.18
C VAL A 497 22.50 -0.49 5.53
N ALA A 498 22.25 -1.21 6.64
CA ALA A 498 22.45 -0.67 7.97
C ALA A 498 23.87 -0.09 8.13
N ASN A 499 23.98 1.12 8.66
CA ASN A 499 25.23 1.88 8.81
C ASN A 499 25.96 2.27 7.50
N ALA A 500 25.33 2.18 6.32
CA ALA A 500 25.94 2.61 5.04
C ALA A 500 26.41 4.08 5.05
N ILE A 501 25.68 4.93 5.78
CA ILE A 501 25.99 6.35 6.01
C ILE A 501 26.14 6.54 7.52
N SER A 502 27.37 6.41 8.02
CA SER A 502 27.75 6.78 9.40
C SER A 502 28.26 8.22 9.45
N GLY A 503 28.33 8.81 10.65
CA GLY A 503 28.80 10.19 10.84
C GLY A 503 30.19 10.44 10.22
N ASP A 504 31.13 9.52 10.40
CA ASP A 504 32.49 9.60 9.85
C ASP A 504 32.54 9.58 8.31
N ARG A 505 31.45 9.14 7.66
CA ARG A 505 31.28 9.11 6.20
C ARG A 505 30.57 10.36 5.67
N ILE A 506 30.10 11.24 6.55
CA ILE A 506 29.54 12.55 6.22
C ILE A 506 30.61 13.61 6.55
N ALA A 507 31.28 14.15 5.53
CA ALA A 507 32.25 15.22 5.74
C ALA A 507 31.59 16.44 6.41
N ALA A 508 32.28 17.07 7.36
CA ALA A 508 31.76 18.21 8.13
C ALA A 508 31.26 19.34 7.20
N GLY A 509 30.04 19.83 7.45
CA GLY A 509 29.38 20.87 6.63
C GLY A 509 28.66 20.36 5.38
N THR A 510 28.75 19.06 5.03
CA THR A 510 28.03 18.50 3.87
C THR A 510 26.51 18.57 4.09
N LEU A 511 26.05 18.17 5.28
CA LEU A 511 24.67 18.27 5.71
C LEU A 511 24.52 19.45 6.68
N ASP A 512 23.80 20.49 6.27
CA ASP A 512 23.46 21.64 7.10
C ASP A 512 21.94 21.69 7.37
N ALA A 513 21.52 22.60 8.25
CA ALA A 513 20.11 22.73 8.64
C ALA A 513 19.17 23.15 7.49
N ALA A 514 19.67 23.73 6.40
CA ALA A 514 18.86 24.04 5.21
C ALA A 514 18.70 22.82 4.29
N LYS A 515 19.71 21.94 4.24
CA LYS A 515 19.67 20.65 3.52
C LYS A 515 18.85 19.57 4.27
N ILE A 516 18.68 19.70 5.58
CA ILE A 516 17.71 18.91 6.36
C ILE A 516 16.33 19.59 6.24
N VAL A 517 15.58 19.27 5.18
CA VAL A 517 14.21 19.77 5.03
C VAL A 517 13.37 19.34 6.25
N GLY A 518 12.67 20.29 6.87
CA GLY A 518 12.10 20.20 8.23
C GLY A 518 10.97 19.20 8.50
N LYS A 519 10.90 18.10 7.74
CA LYS A 519 10.04 16.93 7.98
C LYS A 519 10.76 15.58 7.79
N SER A 520 12.02 15.58 7.36
CA SER A 520 12.76 14.35 7.01
C SER A 520 13.31 13.57 8.22
N LEU A 521 13.36 14.21 9.40
CA LEU A 521 13.71 13.61 10.69
C LEU A 521 12.50 13.72 11.63
N THR A 522 11.69 12.68 11.68
CA THR A 522 10.59 12.51 12.64
C THR A 522 11.11 11.97 13.97
N ALA A 523 10.32 12.10 15.04
CA ALA A 523 10.66 11.54 16.36
C ALA A 523 10.91 10.02 16.32
N ALA A 524 10.34 9.28 15.37
CA ALA A 524 10.59 7.84 15.19
C ALA A 524 11.97 7.53 14.57
N GLN A 525 12.56 8.48 13.84
CA GLN A 525 13.89 8.36 13.23
C GLN A 525 15.00 8.81 14.19
N ILE A 526 14.67 9.60 15.21
CA ILE A 526 15.55 9.91 16.35
C ILE A 526 15.32 8.84 17.43
N GLN A 527 15.84 7.63 17.21
CA GLN A 527 15.75 6.57 18.21
C GLN A 527 16.39 7.02 19.53
N GLY A 528 15.77 6.68 20.66
CA GLY A 528 15.93 7.32 21.98
C GLY A 528 17.29 7.22 22.69
N LEU A 529 18.38 6.92 21.96
CA LEU A 529 19.77 6.98 22.43
C LEU A 529 20.71 7.67 21.42
N ALA A 530 20.21 8.12 20.26
CA ALA A 530 21.03 8.68 19.18
C ALA A 530 21.56 10.10 19.45
N ILE A 531 20.94 10.84 20.38
CA ILE A 531 21.45 12.12 20.89
C ILE A 531 21.77 11.91 22.37
N THR A 532 23.03 11.56 22.66
CA THR A 532 23.54 11.45 24.03
C THR A 532 23.82 12.83 24.63
N ALA A 533 23.97 12.92 25.95
CA ALA A 533 24.32 14.17 26.62
C ALA A 533 25.62 14.80 26.09
N ASP A 534 26.61 13.97 25.72
CA ASP A 534 27.89 14.41 25.16
C ASP A 534 27.77 15.04 23.77
N LEU A 535 26.74 14.65 23.00
CA LEU A 535 26.42 15.22 21.69
C LEU A 535 25.67 16.56 21.79
N ILE A 536 25.11 16.89 22.96
CA ILE A 536 24.57 18.23 23.26
C ILE A 536 25.70 19.07 23.90
N ALA A 537 26.77 19.29 23.14
CA ALA A 537 27.84 20.18 23.56
C ALA A 537 27.30 21.58 23.91
N GLY A 538 27.82 22.17 24.98
CA GLY A 538 27.29 23.39 25.60
C GLY A 538 27.03 24.52 24.60
N ASN A 539 25.87 25.17 24.74
CA ASN A 539 25.34 26.24 23.87
C ASN A 539 24.81 25.82 22.48
N THR A 540 24.67 24.52 22.18
CA THR A 540 24.08 24.07 20.90
C THR A 540 22.56 24.33 20.83
N ILE A 541 21.82 24.03 21.90
CA ILE A 541 20.39 24.37 22.05
C ILE A 541 20.30 25.60 22.97
N THR A 542 19.91 26.73 22.40
CA THR A 542 19.70 28.02 23.07
C THR A 542 18.21 28.36 23.12
N ALA A 543 17.78 29.29 23.98
CA ALA A 543 16.36 29.55 24.22
C ALA A 543 15.58 30.01 22.96
N ASP A 544 16.25 30.73 22.05
CA ASP A 544 15.75 31.13 20.73
C ASP A 544 15.55 29.96 19.76
N LYS A 545 16.22 28.82 19.99
CA LYS A 545 16.09 27.59 19.18
C LYS A 545 14.99 26.65 19.71
N LEU A 546 14.40 26.95 20.86
CA LEU A 546 13.24 26.25 21.42
C LEU A 546 11.96 26.99 21.04
N PHE A 547 11.27 26.51 20.00
CA PHE A 547 9.96 27.06 19.63
C PHE A 547 8.97 26.95 20.80
N ALA A 548 8.12 27.97 20.97
CA ALA A 548 7.08 27.98 22.00
C ALA A 548 6.17 26.74 21.85
N GLY A 549 6.01 25.98 22.94
CA GLY A 549 5.25 24.72 22.94
C GLY A 549 6.05 23.45 22.58
N THR A 550 7.37 23.53 22.38
CA THR A 550 8.20 22.32 22.12
C THR A 550 8.32 21.41 23.35
N ILE A 551 8.34 22.00 24.55
CA ILE A 551 8.37 21.26 25.83
C ILE A 551 6.99 21.40 26.48
N THR A 552 6.13 20.41 26.24
CA THR A 552 4.81 20.29 26.88
C THR A 552 4.85 19.31 28.05
N ALA A 553 3.89 19.41 28.99
CA ALA A 553 3.76 18.47 30.09
C ALA A 553 3.50 17.01 29.64
N ALA A 554 3.12 16.79 28.38
CA ALA A 554 2.92 15.46 27.80
C ALA A 554 4.21 14.83 27.25
N SER A 555 5.33 15.56 27.14
CA SER A 555 6.54 15.04 26.49
C SER A 555 7.36 14.10 27.38
N GLY A 556 7.23 14.18 28.71
CA GLY A 556 8.01 13.40 29.66
C GLY A 556 9.52 13.69 29.68
N VAL A 557 9.99 14.66 28.88
CA VAL A 557 11.43 14.90 28.64
C VAL A 557 12.17 15.46 29.86
N ILE A 558 11.46 16.16 30.76
CA ILE A 558 12.04 16.73 31.98
C ILE A 558 11.42 16.05 33.19
N SER A 559 12.13 15.09 33.79
CA SER A 559 11.72 14.39 35.01
C SER A 559 11.89 15.23 36.27
N SER A 560 12.83 16.18 36.28
CA SER A 560 13.00 17.20 37.32
C SER A 560 13.67 18.46 36.76
N ILE A 561 13.31 19.62 37.31
CA ILE A 561 13.98 20.90 37.04
C ILE A 561 14.69 21.32 38.32
N ASP A 562 15.99 21.57 38.25
CA ASP A 562 16.72 22.27 39.31
C ASP A 562 16.26 23.74 39.35
N ALA A 563 15.48 24.09 40.37
CA ALA A 563 14.94 25.43 40.53
C ALA A 563 16.01 26.52 40.65
N SER A 564 17.25 26.19 41.05
CA SER A 564 18.37 27.14 41.09
C SER A 564 18.81 27.61 39.69
N LYS A 565 18.38 26.92 38.63
CA LYS A 565 18.65 27.24 37.22
C LYS A 565 17.55 28.09 36.56
N ILE A 566 16.43 28.34 37.25
CA ILE A 566 15.32 29.16 36.72
C ILE A 566 15.60 30.64 37.02
N THR A 567 16.43 31.27 36.19
CA THR A 567 16.91 32.65 36.44
C THR A 567 15.95 33.74 35.97
N THR A 568 14.97 33.42 35.10
CA THR A 568 14.01 34.41 34.53
C THR A 568 12.63 33.78 34.26
N GLY A 569 11.67 33.96 35.17
CA GLY A 569 10.27 33.58 34.95
C GLY A 569 9.46 33.30 36.21
N THR A 570 8.14 33.48 36.12
CA THR A 570 7.19 33.16 37.20
C THR A 570 7.00 31.65 37.32
N LEU A 571 7.14 31.10 38.53
CA LEU A 571 6.86 29.70 38.84
C LEU A 571 5.41 29.53 39.32
N ASP A 572 4.61 28.71 38.64
CA ASP A 572 3.31 28.28 39.15
C ASP A 572 3.52 27.29 40.30
N ALA A 573 3.39 27.79 41.53
CA ALA A 573 3.63 27.02 42.75
C ALA A 573 2.56 25.94 43.02
N SER A 574 1.44 25.89 42.29
CA SER A 574 0.35 24.93 42.53
C SER A 574 0.75 23.46 42.36
N LYS A 575 1.91 23.20 41.73
CA LYS A 575 2.48 21.85 41.51
C LYS A 575 3.94 21.72 41.98
N ALA A 576 4.49 22.70 42.69
CA ALA A 576 5.88 22.72 43.12
C ALA A 576 6.05 22.31 44.61
N ALA A 577 6.74 21.21 44.87
CA ALA A 577 7.04 20.77 46.24
C ALA A 577 8.24 21.54 46.84
N ILE A 578 7.99 22.76 47.33
CA ILE A 578 9.04 23.63 47.88
C ILE A 578 9.21 23.36 49.38
N THR A 579 10.34 22.74 49.76
CA THR A 579 10.67 22.38 51.15
C THR A 579 11.22 23.53 51.98
N ASN A 580 11.97 24.46 51.38
CA ASN A 580 12.50 25.67 52.02
C ASN A 580 12.20 26.89 51.15
N LEU A 581 11.38 27.82 51.66
CA LEU A 581 11.01 29.05 50.97
C LEU A 581 11.47 30.27 51.79
N ASN A 582 12.35 31.09 51.24
CA ASN A 582 12.76 32.34 51.89
C ASN A 582 11.69 33.43 51.63
N ALA A 583 10.97 33.83 52.68
CA ALA A 583 9.81 34.69 52.57
C ALA A 583 10.10 36.12 52.10
N SER A 584 11.36 36.59 52.19
CA SER A 584 11.72 37.98 51.84
C SER A 584 11.55 38.35 50.35
N ALA A 585 11.37 37.35 49.46
CA ALA A 585 11.19 37.57 48.03
C ALA A 585 9.72 37.45 47.55
N ILE A 586 8.77 37.12 48.44
CA ILE A 586 7.36 36.94 48.07
C ILE A 586 6.66 38.31 47.98
N THR A 587 6.46 38.81 46.76
CA THR A 587 5.90 40.15 46.51
C THR A 587 4.44 40.17 46.05
N ALA A 588 3.82 39.01 45.80
CA ALA A 588 2.39 38.87 45.53
C ALA A 588 1.85 37.46 45.88
N GLY A 589 0.64 37.39 46.46
CA GLY A 589 -0.10 36.15 46.72
C GLY A 589 -0.45 35.90 48.21
N THR A 590 -1.58 35.23 48.46
CA THR A 590 -2.01 34.81 49.81
C THR A 590 -1.25 33.57 50.28
N ILE A 591 -0.69 33.63 51.49
CA ILE A 591 -0.03 32.50 52.17
C ILE A 591 -1.05 31.78 53.07
N SER A 592 -1.15 30.44 53.01
CA SER A 592 -1.99 29.67 53.96
C SER A 592 -1.35 29.60 55.34
N VAL A 593 -2.14 29.78 56.39
CA VAL A 593 -1.65 30.12 57.74
C VAL A 593 -1.09 28.89 58.49
N ASP A 594 -1.43 27.67 58.06
CA ASP A 594 -1.08 26.40 58.73
C ASP A 594 0.44 26.13 58.86
N ARG A 595 1.26 26.91 58.13
CA ARG A 595 2.73 26.83 58.16
C ARG A 595 3.40 28.10 58.72
N LEU A 596 2.63 29.04 59.27
CA LEU A 596 3.09 30.34 59.77
C LEU A 596 3.08 30.40 61.31
N SER A 597 3.70 29.43 61.97
CA SER A 597 3.76 29.32 63.45
C SER A 597 4.57 30.42 64.17
N VAL A 598 5.06 31.43 63.44
CA VAL A 598 5.78 32.61 63.98
C VAL A 598 5.02 33.93 63.71
N GLY A 599 3.86 33.86 63.05
CA GLY A 599 3.00 35.02 62.77
C GLY A 599 2.01 35.39 63.88
N LEU A 600 2.07 34.69 65.02
CA LEU A 600 1.18 34.87 66.18
C LEU A 600 1.52 36.11 67.03
N GLN A 601 1.69 37.28 66.39
CA GLN A 601 1.38 38.54 67.07
C GLN A 601 -0.14 38.75 67.12
N GLY A 602 -0.78 37.92 67.95
CA GLY A 602 -1.90 38.43 68.72
C GLY A 602 -1.38 39.55 69.64
N SER A 603 -2.17 40.55 70.01
CA SER A 603 -3.63 40.63 69.88
C SER A 603 -4.07 42.06 69.61
N ILE A 604 -5.20 42.21 68.91
CA ILE A 604 -5.80 43.51 68.51
C ILE A 604 -6.13 44.43 69.72
N GLY A 605 -6.06 43.89 70.95
CA GLY A 605 -6.22 44.62 72.21
C GLY A 605 -4.93 44.93 73.01
N GLN A 606 -3.73 44.48 72.66
CA GLN A 606 -2.53 44.77 73.48
C GLN A 606 -1.88 46.10 73.03
N LYS A 607 -1.80 47.11 73.91
CA LYS A 607 -1.18 48.42 73.59
C LYS A 607 0.25 48.56 74.11
N PHE A 608 0.57 47.86 75.18
CA PHE A 608 1.92 47.74 75.71
C PHE A 608 2.04 46.44 76.51
N TYR A 609 3.19 45.78 76.38
CA TYR A 609 3.57 44.65 77.22
C TYR A 609 5.08 44.65 77.37
N ASP A 610 5.55 44.57 78.62
CA ASP A 610 6.96 44.46 78.99
C ASP A 610 7.09 43.32 79.99
N PHE A 611 8.00 42.38 79.73
CA PHE A 611 8.29 41.27 80.63
C PHE A 611 9.24 41.67 81.79
N GLY A 612 9.46 42.97 82.01
CA GLY A 612 10.40 43.47 83.00
C GLY A 612 11.86 43.10 82.68
N ASP A 613 12.16 42.66 81.46
CA ASP A 613 13.43 42.03 81.08
C ASP A 613 14.64 42.99 81.13
N SER A 614 14.41 44.29 81.26
CA SER A 614 15.39 45.34 81.03
C SER A 614 15.11 46.59 81.87
N ALA A 615 15.79 46.70 83.01
CA ALA A 615 15.69 47.84 83.92
C ALA A 615 16.14 49.16 83.28
N THR A 616 17.06 49.10 82.30
CA THR A 616 17.59 50.29 81.60
C THR A 616 16.57 51.02 80.74
N LYS A 617 15.42 50.39 80.44
CA LYS A 617 14.31 51.04 79.73
C LYS A 617 13.53 52.02 80.63
N TRP A 618 13.61 51.85 81.96
CA TRP A 618 12.85 52.59 82.95
C TRP A 618 13.69 53.71 83.60
N LEU A 619 13.12 54.91 83.77
CA LEU A 619 13.75 56.00 84.54
C LEU A 619 13.24 56.01 85.98
N ASN A 620 14.12 56.00 86.98
CA ASN A 620 13.79 56.19 88.41
C ASN A 620 14.25 57.56 88.89
N SER A 621 13.46 58.24 89.74
CA SER A 621 13.76 59.57 90.29
C SER A 621 14.08 59.60 91.79
N ALA A 622 14.28 58.45 92.44
CA ALA A 622 14.72 58.35 93.85
C ALA A 622 15.99 57.51 94.05
N SER A 623 16.47 57.44 95.29
CA SER A 623 17.77 56.88 95.69
C SER A 623 17.91 55.35 95.60
N GLY A 624 16.82 54.61 95.37
CA GLY A 624 16.87 53.17 95.10
C GLY A 624 17.50 52.84 93.75
N THR A 625 17.80 51.56 93.53
CA THR A 625 18.41 51.08 92.27
C THR A 625 17.46 50.16 91.52
N MET A 626 17.55 50.16 90.19
CA MET A 626 16.85 49.21 89.32
C MET A 626 17.88 48.45 88.48
N THR A 627 17.78 47.12 88.44
CA THR A 627 18.74 46.24 87.75
C THR A 627 18.01 45.08 87.08
N THR A 628 18.51 44.64 85.92
CA THR A 628 18.05 43.39 85.31
C THR A 628 18.75 42.22 85.98
N VAL A 629 17.99 41.22 86.42
CA VAL A 629 18.57 39.97 86.95
C VAL A 629 17.83 38.75 86.42
N ALA A 630 18.59 37.68 86.14
CA ALA A 630 18.04 36.40 85.72
C ALA A 630 17.27 35.72 86.85
N VAL A 631 16.08 35.21 86.53
CA VAL A 631 15.14 34.57 87.45
C VAL A 631 14.39 33.47 86.70
N ALA A 632 14.50 32.23 87.17
CA ALA A 632 14.00 31.05 86.45
C ALA A 632 12.47 30.97 86.33
N ASP A 633 11.73 31.59 87.26
CA ASP A 633 10.26 31.60 87.28
C ASP A 633 9.64 32.92 86.76
N ALA A 634 10.43 33.71 86.03
CA ALA A 634 9.99 34.93 85.35
C ALA A 634 9.10 34.60 84.14
N GLN A 635 8.08 35.42 83.87
CA GLN A 635 7.20 35.23 82.73
C GLN A 635 7.89 35.39 81.36
N SER A 636 9.08 36.01 81.31
CA SER A 636 9.97 36.04 80.12
C SER A 636 10.70 34.71 79.86
N GLY A 637 10.72 33.78 80.81
CA GLY A 637 11.62 32.62 80.79
C GLY A 637 13.10 32.96 81.00
N GLY A 638 13.44 34.16 81.48
CA GLY A 638 14.84 34.57 81.63
C GLY A 638 15.12 35.64 82.70
N ASN A 639 14.60 36.86 82.52
CA ASN A 639 15.03 38.06 83.26
C ASN A 639 13.85 38.86 83.85
N VAL A 640 14.11 39.58 84.95
CA VAL A 640 13.18 40.50 85.63
C VAL A 640 13.85 41.81 86.03
N MET A 641 13.04 42.83 86.32
CA MET A 641 13.49 44.12 86.83
C MET A 641 13.47 44.06 88.35
N ARG A 642 14.66 44.02 88.96
CA ARG A 642 14.86 44.04 90.41
C ARG A 642 15.09 45.47 90.89
N CYS A 643 14.20 45.94 91.74
CA CYS A 643 14.17 47.25 92.37
C CYS A 643 14.59 47.11 93.85
N VAL A 644 15.72 47.71 94.23
CA VAL A 644 16.27 47.66 95.60
C VAL A 644 16.21 49.05 96.24
N GLY A 645 15.62 49.13 97.42
CA GLY A 645 15.37 50.40 98.10
C GLY A 645 14.22 51.20 97.49
N PHE A 646 14.05 52.46 97.91
CA PHE A 646 12.97 53.34 97.46
C PHE A 646 13.12 53.74 95.98
N VAL A 647 12.25 53.19 95.14
CA VAL A 647 12.14 53.53 93.72
C VAL A 647 10.89 54.41 93.56
N GLN A 648 11.08 55.62 93.02
CA GLN A 648 10.04 56.64 92.88
C GLN A 648 9.89 56.99 91.41
N GLY A 649 8.66 56.93 90.91
CA GLY A 649 8.38 57.28 89.54
C GLY A 649 9.25 56.49 88.57
N ALA A 650 9.31 55.16 88.71
CA ALA A 650 9.82 54.31 87.67
C ALA A 650 8.81 54.33 86.51
N TYR A 651 9.12 55.02 85.41
CA TYR A 651 8.27 55.10 84.21
C TYR A 651 9.07 54.92 82.91
N ARG A 652 8.32 54.74 81.81
CA ARG A 652 8.85 54.51 80.45
C ARG A 652 8.72 55.76 79.57
N PRO A 653 9.73 56.66 79.52
CA PRO A 653 9.65 57.90 78.72
C PRO A 653 9.55 57.65 77.20
N ASP A 654 10.05 56.49 76.76
CA ASP A 654 10.01 55.99 75.39
C ASP A 654 8.61 55.52 74.97
N VAL A 655 7.75 55.19 75.95
CA VAL A 655 6.41 54.64 75.74
C VAL A 655 5.37 55.75 75.92
N LYS A 656 4.77 56.20 74.81
CA LYS A 656 3.67 57.17 74.80
C LYS A 656 2.43 56.53 74.19
N ILE A 657 1.61 55.88 75.01
CA ILE A 657 0.39 55.21 74.53
C ILE A 657 -0.72 56.27 74.40
N PRO A 658 -1.31 56.49 73.21
CA PRO A 658 -2.45 57.39 73.08
C PRO A 658 -3.62 56.92 73.95
N PHE A 659 -4.13 57.82 74.80
CA PHE A 659 -5.26 57.53 75.66
C PHE A 659 -6.55 58.06 75.02
N ASP A 660 -7.43 57.15 74.63
CA ASP A 660 -8.79 57.45 74.18
C ASP A 660 -9.76 57.31 75.36
N PRO A 661 -10.40 58.40 75.83
CA PRO A 661 -11.40 58.34 76.90
C PRO A 661 -12.60 57.43 76.61
N ALA A 662 -12.91 57.11 75.35
CA ALA A 662 -14.01 56.21 74.98
C ALA A 662 -13.65 54.73 75.20
N VAL A 663 -12.37 54.39 75.25
CA VAL A 663 -11.87 53.00 75.29
C VAL A 663 -11.58 52.57 76.73
N THR A 664 -11.94 51.33 77.06
CA THR A 664 -11.58 50.72 78.35
C THR A 664 -10.21 50.09 78.23
N TYR A 665 -9.27 50.45 79.11
CA TYR A 665 -7.95 49.80 79.18
C TYR A 665 -7.83 49.02 80.49
N ARG A 666 -7.28 47.81 80.42
CA ARG A 666 -6.79 47.01 81.54
C ARG A 666 -5.31 47.31 81.74
N VAL A 667 -4.91 47.58 82.98
CA VAL A 667 -3.53 47.77 83.41
C VAL A 667 -3.20 46.64 84.38
N SER A 668 -2.26 45.78 84.03
CA SER A 668 -1.86 44.63 84.85
C SER A 668 -0.36 44.66 85.11
N ILE A 669 0.07 44.42 86.36
CA ILE A 669 1.48 44.32 86.73
C ILE A 669 1.68 43.08 87.60
N ARG A 670 2.71 42.28 87.32
CA ARG A 670 3.12 41.14 88.15
C ARG A 670 4.40 41.48 88.90
N VAL A 671 4.34 41.37 90.23
CA VAL A 671 5.44 41.73 91.15
C VAL A 671 5.60 40.71 92.26
N ARG A 672 6.79 40.65 92.86
CA ARG A 672 7.02 39.98 94.15
C ARG A 672 8.02 40.73 95.00
N GLN A 673 7.91 40.63 96.33
CA GLN A 673 8.96 41.09 97.23
C GLN A 673 9.86 39.91 97.61
N THR A 674 11.16 40.05 97.39
CA THR A 674 12.17 39.02 97.73
C THR A 674 12.96 39.35 98.99
N VAL A 675 13.04 40.64 99.36
CA VAL A 675 13.63 41.08 100.64
C VAL A 675 12.68 42.04 101.34
N ALA A 676 12.37 41.74 102.61
CA ALA A 676 11.52 42.56 103.46
C ALA A 676 12.12 43.96 103.70
N ASN A 677 11.26 44.92 104.03
CA ASN A 677 11.70 46.26 104.38
C ASN A 677 12.27 46.28 105.82
N SER A 678 13.29 47.08 106.10
CA SER A 678 13.85 47.19 107.47
C SER A 678 12.86 47.80 108.47
N THR A 679 11.85 48.53 107.99
CA THR A 679 10.68 48.97 108.77
C THR A 679 9.41 48.58 108.00
N PRO A 680 8.83 47.39 108.28
CA PRO A 680 7.55 46.96 107.71
C PRO A 680 6.42 47.93 108.03
N GLY A 681 5.43 48.05 107.13
CA GLY A 681 4.34 49.03 107.25
C GLY A 681 4.54 50.25 106.34
N THR A 682 4.63 51.47 106.89
CA THR A 682 4.60 52.73 106.12
C THR A 682 5.60 52.80 104.97
N ASN A 683 6.79 52.19 105.11
CA ASN A 683 7.85 52.23 104.09
C ASN A 683 7.84 51.02 103.13
N GLN A 684 6.87 50.11 103.28
CA GLN A 684 6.71 48.91 102.45
C GLN A 684 5.66 49.08 101.34
N LYS A 685 4.94 50.21 101.37
CA LYS A 685 3.87 50.55 100.45
C LYS A 685 4.33 50.56 98.99
N THR A 686 3.46 50.06 98.12
CA THR A 686 3.65 50.06 96.67
C THR A 686 2.50 50.79 95.97
N PHE A 687 2.85 51.54 94.91
CA PHE A 687 1.87 52.24 94.09
C PHE A 687 2.16 51.96 92.61
N MET A 688 1.18 51.42 91.87
CA MET A 688 1.38 50.89 90.53
C MET A 688 0.20 51.24 89.64
N GLY A 689 0.48 51.69 88.41
CA GLY A 689 -0.55 52.14 87.48
C GLY A 689 0.07 52.93 86.34
N VAL A 690 -0.53 54.07 85.97
CA VAL A 690 -0.06 54.88 84.83
C VAL A 690 0.24 56.32 85.23
N ALA A 691 1.26 56.89 84.59
CA ALA A 691 1.46 58.34 84.58
C ALA A 691 0.66 58.95 83.41
N GLY A 692 -0.11 59.99 83.70
CA GLY A 692 -0.73 60.81 82.67
C GLY A 692 0.25 61.83 82.09
N LEU A 693 0.22 62.00 80.77
CA LEU A 693 0.99 63.00 80.02
C LEU A 693 0.05 63.91 79.24
N ALA A 694 0.40 65.20 79.13
CA ALA A 694 -0.32 66.20 78.35
C ALA A 694 -0.16 65.98 76.83
N ALA A 695 -0.75 66.88 76.03
CA ALA A 695 -0.71 66.81 74.56
C ALA A 695 0.71 66.87 73.95
N ASP A 696 1.69 67.43 74.67
CA ASP A 696 3.10 67.43 74.29
C ASP A 696 3.79 66.06 74.46
N GLY A 697 3.14 65.14 75.19
CA GLY A 697 3.69 63.83 75.54
C GLY A 697 4.94 63.90 76.43
N VAL A 698 5.16 64.99 77.17
CA VAL A 698 6.33 65.18 78.06
C VAL A 698 5.94 65.79 79.40
N THR A 699 5.01 66.74 79.43
CA THR A 699 4.50 67.34 80.67
C THR A 699 3.59 66.34 81.39
N PHE A 700 3.89 66.04 82.65
CA PHE A 700 3.04 65.17 83.46
C PHE A 700 1.72 65.85 83.81
N VAL A 701 0.69 65.03 84.00
CA VAL A 701 -0.64 65.45 84.47
C VAL A 701 -1.05 64.46 85.54
N ASN A 702 -1.01 64.88 86.80
CA ASN A 702 -1.44 64.04 87.93
C ASN A 702 -2.95 64.18 88.22
N LEU A 703 -3.45 63.58 89.30
CA LEU A 703 -4.87 63.64 89.69
C LEU A 703 -5.40 65.08 89.83
N THR A 704 -4.56 66.05 90.23
CA THR A 704 -4.92 67.47 90.38
C THR A 704 -4.59 68.32 89.15
N GLY A 705 -4.21 67.70 88.03
CA GLY A 705 -3.79 68.39 86.80
C GLY A 705 -2.40 69.03 86.85
N ALA A 706 -1.61 68.79 87.90
CA ALA A 706 -0.29 69.38 88.08
C ALA A 706 0.82 68.57 87.38
N ASN A 707 1.88 69.27 86.95
CA ASN A 707 3.09 68.67 86.39
C ASN A 707 3.95 68.02 87.47
N SER A 708 3.57 66.82 87.89
CA SER A 708 4.27 66.02 88.89
C SER A 708 4.07 64.52 88.66
N LEU A 709 5.08 63.72 89.00
CA LEU A 709 4.95 62.27 89.10
C LEU A 709 4.24 61.84 90.41
N SER A 710 4.18 62.72 91.41
CA SER A 710 3.47 62.48 92.67
C SER A 710 1.95 62.58 92.48
N SER A 711 1.21 61.68 93.13
CA SER A 711 -0.26 61.58 93.04
C SER A 711 -0.79 61.30 91.62
N GLN A 712 -0.12 60.39 90.92
CA GLN A 712 -0.54 59.83 89.65
C GLN A 712 -1.60 58.71 89.82
N PHE A 713 -2.02 58.10 88.71
CA PHE A 713 -3.14 57.17 88.64
C PHE A 713 -2.71 55.73 89.00
N TYR A 714 -2.61 55.45 90.29
CA TYR A 714 -2.15 54.17 90.86
C TYR A 714 -3.24 53.08 90.84
N VAL A 715 -3.78 52.81 89.65
CA VAL A 715 -4.99 51.99 89.47
C VAL A 715 -4.80 50.51 89.73
N ALA A 716 -3.58 49.96 89.66
CA ALA A 716 -3.36 48.54 89.92
C ALA A 716 -3.13 48.24 91.41
N ALA A 717 -2.43 49.14 92.12
CA ALA A 717 -2.21 49.08 93.57
C ALA A 717 -1.98 50.50 94.10
N ASP A 718 -2.57 50.87 95.23
CA ASP A 718 -2.56 52.24 95.78
C ASP A 718 -2.23 52.25 97.29
N GLY A 719 -1.01 51.85 97.63
CA GLY A 719 -0.59 51.71 99.03
C GLY A 719 -0.81 50.29 99.58
N GLU A 720 -0.86 49.29 98.70
CA GLU A 720 -0.84 47.89 99.10
C GLU A 720 0.57 47.49 99.59
N ASP A 721 0.62 46.62 100.60
CA ASP A 721 1.85 46.04 101.15
C ASP A 721 2.19 44.74 100.43
N LEU A 722 3.41 44.63 99.93
CA LEU A 722 3.95 43.34 99.52
C LEU A 722 4.45 42.57 100.75
N THR A 723 4.34 41.24 100.69
CA THR A 723 4.89 40.34 101.73
C THR A 723 6.09 39.61 101.15
N ALA A 724 7.25 39.69 101.82
CA ALA A 724 8.45 39.02 101.35
C ALA A 724 8.27 37.49 101.34
N GLY A 725 8.59 36.85 100.22
CA GLY A 725 8.47 35.39 100.05
C GLY A 725 7.07 34.87 99.66
N ALA A 726 6.06 35.72 99.54
CA ALA A 726 4.69 35.33 99.16
C ALA A 726 4.50 34.95 97.67
N GLY A 727 5.60 34.79 96.91
CA GLY A 727 5.56 34.51 95.47
C GLY A 727 5.13 35.71 94.61
N TRP A 728 4.88 35.45 93.33
CA TRP A 728 4.40 36.45 92.37
C TRP A 728 2.91 36.77 92.56
N ARG A 729 2.59 38.05 92.69
CA ARG A 729 1.23 38.59 92.73
C ARG A 729 0.98 39.45 91.50
N THR A 730 -0.14 39.26 90.83
CA THR A 730 -0.60 40.14 89.75
C THR A 730 -1.65 41.11 90.29
N PHE A 731 -1.41 42.39 90.07
CA PHE A 731 -2.30 43.50 90.38
C PHE A 731 -2.92 44.01 89.09
N THR A 732 -4.24 44.26 89.08
CA THR A 732 -4.97 44.67 87.88
C THR A 732 -5.98 45.76 88.22
N GLY A 733 -5.98 46.83 87.43
CA GLY A 733 -6.99 47.89 87.44
C GLY A 733 -7.43 48.28 86.04
N TYR A 734 -8.57 48.94 85.91
CA TYR A 734 -9.17 49.35 84.65
C TYR A 734 -9.36 50.88 84.59
N ILE A 735 -9.07 51.48 83.44
CA ILE A 735 -9.22 52.93 83.19
C ILE A 735 -10.09 53.20 81.97
N LYS A 736 -10.94 54.23 82.05
CA LYS A 736 -11.80 54.73 80.97
C LYS A 736 -12.26 56.14 81.30
N GLY A 737 -12.41 57.00 80.29
CA GLY A 737 -12.96 58.34 80.47
C GLY A 737 -12.01 59.31 81.16
N THR A 738 -12.48 60.55 81.32
CA THR A 738 -11.75 61.59 82.06
C THR A 738 -12.67 62.45 82.91
N SER A 739 -12.08 63.12 83.91
CA SER A 739 -12.72 64.12 84.78
C SER A 739 -11.75 65.28 85.03
N ALA A 740 -12.27 66.49 85.29
CA ALA A 740 -11.46 67.63 85.75
C ALA A 740 -11.04 67.51 87.23
N SER A 741 -11.61 66.54 87.96
CA SER A 741 -11.24 66.20 89.34
C SER A 741 -11.47 64.70 89.54
N PRO A 742 -10.60 63.84 88.96
CA PRO A 742 -10.71 62.39 89.08
C PRO A 742 -10.52 61.95 90.54
N VAL A 743 -11.37 61.03 90.99
CA VAL A 743 -11.25 60.43 92.32
C VAL A 743 -10.19 59.34 92.28
N ARG A 744 -9.32 59.30 93.30
CA ARG A 744 -8.36 58.22 93.52
C ARG A 744 -9.10 56.90 93.76
N MET A 745 -8.78 55.86 92.98
CA MET A 745 -9.41 54.54 93.05
C MET A 745 -8.37 53.43 92.91
N GLU A 746 -8.37 52.52 93.87
CA GLU A 746 -7.56 51.29 93.86
C GLU A 746 -8.34 50.15 93.20
N ALA A 747 -7.65 49.31 92.41
CA ALA A 747 -8.19 48.14 91.71
C ALA A 747 -9.60 48.33 91.08
N PRO A 748 -9.87 49.47 90.38
CA PRO A 748 -11.16 49.70 89.72
C PRO A 748 -11.40 48.60 88.68
N ASN A 749 -12.57 47.98 88.68
CA ASN A 749 -12.88 46.84 87.81
C ASN A 749 -13.45 47.28 86.44
N ALA A 750 -13.58 46.34 85.49
CA ALA A 750 -14.02 46.64 84.13
C ALA A 750 -15.40 47.32 84.01
N ASN A 751 -16.29 47.13 84.99
CA ASN A 751 -17.63 47.73 85.03
C ASN A 751 -17.65 49.11 85.72
N ALA A 752 -16.62 49.43 86.51
CA ALA A 752 -16.43 50.70 87.19
C ALA A 752 -14.96 51.19 87.07
N PRO A 753 -14.48 51.46 85.84
CA PRO A 753 -13.10 51.88 85.59
C PRO A 753 -12.80 53.28 86.13
N ALA A 754 -11.57 53.54 86.55
CA ALA A 754 -11.14 54.85 86.99
C ALA A 754 -11.00 55.84 85.83
N GLN A 755 -11.34 57.10 86.09
CA GLN A 755 -11.19 58.20 85.13
C GLN A 755 -9.84 58.89 85.31
N LEU A 756 -9.20 59.28 84.21
CA LEU A 756 -7.97 60.09 84.25
C LEU A 756 -8.30 61.59 84.31
N HIS A 757 -7.30 62.45 84.56
CA HIS A 757 -7.52 63.89 84.50
C HIS A 757 -7.80 64.34 83.05
N SER A 758 -8.70 65.31 82.84
CA SER A 758 -9.17 65.75 81.51
C SER A 758 -8.08 66.29 80.57
N SER A 759 -6.92 66.68 81.12
CA SER A 759 -5.74 67.11 80.35
C SER A 759 -4.82 65.96 79.89
N VAL A 760 -5.08 64.72 80.29
CA VAL A 760 -4.29 63.55 79.84
C VAL A 760 -4.58 63.23 78.38
N ARG A 761 -3.53 62.99 77.58
CA ARG A 761 -3.60 62.58 76.17
C ARG A 761 -2.77 61.33 75.86
N TYR A 762 -1.71 61.10 76.63
CA TYR A 762 -0.95 59.85 76.59
C TYR A 762 -0.84 59.27 78.01
N ILE A 763 -0.75 57.95 78.09
CA ILE A 763 -0.39 57.22 79.31
C ILE A 763 0.93 56.49 79.11
N THR A 764 1.69 56.37 80.19
CA THR A 764 2.90 55.54 80.27
C THR A 764 2.89 54.71 81.56
N PRO A 765 3.41 53.46 81.56
CA PRO A 765 3.59 52.66 82.77
C PRO A 765 4.27 53.41 83.91
N LEU A 766 3.81 53.21 85.15
CA LEU A 766 4.34 53.89 86.35
C LEU A 766 4.38 52.95 87.57
N LEU A 767 5.52 52.95 88.27
CA LEU A 767 5.78 52.16 89.47
C LEU A 767 6.43 53.02 90.57
N TYR A 768 5.99 52.83 91.81
CA TYR A 768 6.59 53.33 93.04
C TYR A 768 6.70 52.15 94.00
N LEU A 769 7.92 51.79 94.41
CA LEU A 769 8.21 50.57 95.16
C LEU A 769 9.06 50.89 96.40
N ASN A 770 8.79 50.24 97.53
CA ASN A 770 9.42 50.49 98.83
C ASN A 770 9.30 51.97 99.27
N TYR A 771 8.08 52.50 99.34
CA TYR A 771 7.81 53.93 99.47
C TYR A 771 8.51 54.65 100.66
N THR A 772 8.74 55.96 100.50
CA THR A 772 9.35 56.88 101.49
C THR A 772 10.59 56.35 102.22
N GLY A 773 11.55 55.81 101.46
CA GLY A 773 12.87 55.43 101.99
C GLY A 773 12.98 53.98 102.46
N GLY A 774 12.06 53.11 102.03
CA GLY A 774 12.13 51.69 102.31
C GLY A 774 13.39 51.01 101.75
N THR A 775 13.84 49.93 102.41
CA THR A 775 15.08 49.19 102.06
C THR A 775 14.81 47.83 101.42
N GLY A 776 13.56 47.49 101.12
CA GLY A 776 13.19 46.18 100.56
C GLY A 776 13.67 45.95 99.12
N THR A 777 13.52 44.70 98.65
CA THR A 777 13.76 44.32 97.25
C THR A 777 12.48 43.80 96.63
N VAL A 778 12.05 44.44 95.55
CA VAL A 778 10.87 44.05 94.76
C VAL A 778 11.31 43.71 93.34
N GLU A 779 10.73 42.66 92.77
CA GLU A 779 10.95 42.24 91.39
C GLU A 779 9.66 42.41 90.59
N VAL A 780 9.81 42.78 89.31
CA VAL A 780 8.72 42.99 88.35
C VAL A 780 9.04 42.20 87.08
N ASP A 781 8.16 41.28 86.68
CA ASP A 781 8.33 40.41 85.50
C ASP A 781 7.22 40.55 84.44
N MET A 782 6.22 41.39 84.70
CA MET A 782 5.21 41.76 83.72
C MET A 782 4.62 43.13 84.02
N PHE A 783 4.51 43.97 82.98
CA PHE A 783 3.65 45.15 82.95
C PHE A 783 2.91 45.15 81.60
N ALA A 784 1.58 45.11 81.64
CA ALA A 784 0.70 45.15 80.48
C ALA A 784 -0.29 46.32 80.53
N ILE A 785 -0.50 46.98 79.39
CA ILE A 785 -1.61 47.91 79.15
C ILE A 785 -2.35 47.44 77.91
N GLU A 786 -3.61 47.08 78.08
CA GLU A 786 -4.40 46.38 77.08
C GLU A 786 -5.74 47.07 76.91
N VAL A 787 -6.10 47.41 75.67
CA VAL A 787 -7.47 47.77 75.31
C VAL A 787 -8.38 46.56 75.41
N VAL A 788 -9.44 46.72 76.19
CA VAL A 788 -10.52 45.76 76.36
C VAL A 788 -11.62 46.11 75.35
N GLU A 789 -11.35 45.81 74.08
CA GLU A 789 -12.35 45.84 73.01
C GLU A 789 -13.05 44.48 72.90
N ALA A 790 -14.37 44.51 72.72
CA ALA A 790 -15.19 43.31 72.49
C ALA A 790 -15.09 42.81 71.04
N GLY A 791 -13.86 42.57 70.56
CA GLY A 791 -13.57 42.12 69.20
C GLY A 791 -13.58 40.59 69.08
N GLY A 792 -14.72 40.00 68.72
CA GLY A 792 -14.77 38.61 68.28
C GLY A 792 -14.12 38.42 66.90
N ILE A 793 -13.65 37.21 66.60
CA ILE A 793 -13.20 36.86 65.24
C ILE A 793 -14.41 36.97 64.30
N ALA A 794 -14.36 37.90 63.35
CA ALA A 794 -15.45 38.10 62.40
C ALA A 794 -15.64 36.85 61.53
N ALA A 795 -16.86 36.31 61.49
CA ALA A 795 -17.19 35.09 60.75
C ALA A 795 -16.90 35.19 59.23
N SER A 796 -16.84 36.40 58.67
CA SER A 796 -16.39 36.66 57.29
C SER A 796 -14.97 36.15 56.99
N ASN A 797 -14.14 35.97 58.01
CA ASN A 797 -12.77 35.51 57.91
C ASN A 797 -12.63 33.99 58.13
N ILE A 798 -13.74 33.29 58.37
CA ILE A 798 -13.80 31.84 58.52
C ILE A 798 -14.56 31.28 57.31
N LYS A 799 -13.86 30.58 56.41
CA LYS A 799 -14.52 29.85 55.32
C LYS A 799 -15.38 28.72 55.91
N ALA A 800 -16.56 28.51 55.32
CA ALA A 800 -17.39 27.36 55.68
C ALA A 800 -16.59 26.05 55.47
N GLY A 801 -16.56 25.19 56.50
CA GLY A 801 -15.76 23.97 56.52
C GLY A 801 -14.28 24.12 56.92
N ALA A 802 -13.82 25.31 57.33
CA ALA A 802 -12.42 25.51 57.76
C ALA A 802 -12.10 24.96 59.17
N ILE A 803 -13.10 24.57 59.96
CA ILE A 803 -12.94 23.88 61.23
C ILE A 803 -13.83 22.64 61.18
N ASP A 804 -13.28 21.57 60.63
CA ASP A 804 -13.88 20.23 60.65
C ASP A 804 -12.97 19.32 61.51
N GLY A 805 -13.57 18.54 62.40
CA GLY A 805 -12.86 17.57 63.24
C GLY A 805 -11.88 18.08 64.32
N GLN A 806 -11.88 19.38 64.69
CA GLN A 806 -11.04 19.88 65.81
C GLN A 806 -11.85 20.49 66.97
N THR A 807 -11.64 19.95 68.16
CA THR A 807 -12.15 20.48 69.43
C THR A 807 -11.48 21.83 69.74
N ILE A 808 -12.26 22.91 69.82
CA ILE A 808 -11.76 24.23 70.20
C ILE A 808 -11.60 24.29 71.73
N THR A 809 -10.44 23.87 72.25
CA THR A 809 -10.14 23.90 73.68
C THR A 809 -9.77 25.32 74.13
N GLY A 810 -10.52 25.88 75.08
CA GLY A 810 -10.19 27.15 75.76
C GLY A 810 -10.72 28.45 75.15
N ALA A 811 -11.52 28.42 74.07
CA ALA A 811 -12.13 29.63 73.50
C ALA A 811 -13.61 29.79 73.90
N VAL A 812 -13.99 30.97 74.38
CA VAL A 812 -15.39 31.30 74.70
C VAL A 812 -16.11 31.84 73.47
N LEU A 813 -17.01 31.05 72.89
CA LEU A 813 -17.91 31.46 71.82
C LEU A 813 -19.04 32.32 72.39
N ARG A 814 -19.34 33.46 71.74
CA ARG A 814 -20.41 34.38 72.14
C ARG A 814 -21.43 34.50 71.02
N ALA A 815 -22.67 34.09 71.29
CA ALA A 815 -23.79 34.51 70.46
C ALA A 815 -24.18 35.93 70.91
N VAL A 816 -24.19 36.89 69.99
CA VAL A 816 -24.48 38.32 70.29
C VAL A 816 -25.68 38.73 69.43
N ARG A 817 -26.65 39.45 70.03
CA ARG A 817 -27.79 40.02 69.29
C ARG A 817 -27.34 41.21 68.47
N ALA A 818 -28.16 41.63 67.51
CA ALA A 818 -27.87 42.77 66.63
C ALA A 818 -27.71 44.13 67.37
N ASP A 819 -28.12 44.21 68.64
CA ASP A 819 -27.92 45.36 69.53
C ASP A 819 -26.59 45.35 70.30
N GLY A 820 -25.75 44.32 70.12
CA GLY A 820 -24.49 44.15 70.83
C GLY A 820 -24.58 43.44 72.19
N SER A 821 -25.78 43.09 72.66
CA SER A 821 -25.96 42.29 73.88
C SER A 821 -25.61 40.82 73.67
N VAL A 822 -24.89 40.21 74.61
CA VAL A 822 -24.59 38.77 74.54
C VAL A 822 -25.88 37.98 74.81
N ALA A 823 -26.29 37.17 73.83
CA ALA A 823 -27.45 36.28 73.91
C ALA A 823 -27.15 34.99 74.68
N ALA A 824 -25.96 34.42 74.46
CA ALA A 824 -25.48 33.23 75.15
C ALA A 824 -23.95 33.22 75.20
N LEU A 825 -23.40 32.66 76.28
CA LEU A 825 -21.96 32.46 76.49
C LEU A 825 -21.67 30.96 76.46
N MET A 826 -20.80 30.53 75.55
CA MET A 826 -20.42 29.13 75.35
C MET A 826 -18.93 28.95 75.69
N ALA A 827 -18.63 28.41 76.87
CA ALA A 827 -17.26 28.30 77.38
C ALA A 827 -16.89 26.83 77.66
N PRO A 828 -15.74 26.33 77.17
CA PRO A 828 -15.10 25.14 77.72
C PRO A 828 -14.39 25.50 79.03
N ASP A 829 -14.53 24.64 80.04
CA ASP A 829 -14.24 25.00 81.44
C ASP A 829 -12.74 25.03 81.84
N VAL A 830 -12.45 25.78 82.89
CA VAL A 830 -11.12 26.08 83.44
C VAL A 830 -10.68 25.10 84.54
N GLY A 831 -10.39 23.87 84.14
CA GLY A 831 -9.27 23.14 84.75
C GLY A 831 -9.53 22.02 85.78
N ASP A 832 -10.73 21.43 85.85
CA ASP A 832 -11.00 20.24 86.70
C ASP A 832 -11.00 18.89 85.96
N GLY A 833 -10.86 18.91 84.63
CA GLY A 833 -10.63 17.70 83.81
C GLY A 833 -11.89 16.98 83.31
N SER A 834 -13.10 17.55 83.48
CA SER A 834 -14.33 17.00 82.89
C SER A 834 -14.89 17.92 81.80
N ALA A 835 -15.09 17.40 80.58
CA ALA A 835 -15.57 18.20 79.46
C ALA A 835 -17.11 18.26 79.43
N GLY A 836 -17.68 19.47 79.51
CA GLY A 836 -19.12 19.68 79.35
C GLY A 836 -19.55 21.13 79.47
N PHE A 837 -20.66 21.50 78.83
CA PHE A 837 -21.25 22.84 78.95
C PHE A 837 -21.78 23.04 80.37
N ARG A 838 -21.26 24.05 81.09
CA ARG A 838 -21.75 24.47 82.42
C ARG A 838 -22.44 25.83 82.35
N THR A 839 -23.52 26.02 83.11
CA THR A 839 -24.09 27.34 83.40
C THR A 839 -23.91 27.68 84.87
N THR A 840 -23.18 28.77 85.13
CA THR A 840 -22.83 29.23 86.48
C THR A 840 -23.54 30.55 86.78
N SER A 841 -24.11 30.67 87.98
CA SER A 841 -24.63 31.94 88.52
C SER A 841 -23.49 32.91 88.87
N ALA A 842 -23.80 34.18 89.05
CA ALA A 842 -22.86 35.22 89.47
C ALA A 842 -22.26 34.99 90.88
N ASP A 843 -22.80 34.05 91.65
CA ASP A 843 -22.29 33.60 92.96
C ASP A 843 -21.33 32.39 92.89
N GLY A 844 -21.12 31.81 91.70
CA GLY A 844 -20.23 30.67 91.48
C GLY A 844 -20.89 29.28 91.58
N THR A 845 -22.21 29.20 91.78
CA THR A 845 -22.92 27.91 91.83
C THR A 845 -23.26 27.38 90.42
N THR A 846 -23.00 26.11 90.14
CA THR A 846 -23.27 25.43 88.85
C THR A 846 -24.65 24.77 88.86
N TYR A 847 -25.48 25.02 87.84
CA TYR A 847 -26.89 24.59 87.83
C TYR A 847 -27.27 23.53 86.79
N ALA A 848 -26.48 23.35 85.72
CA ALA A 848 -26.65 22.27 84.75
C ALA A 848 -25.32 21.94 84.05
N GLN A 849 -25.11 20.67 83.70
CA GLN A 849 -23.96 20.15 82.97
C GLN A 849 -24.42 19.25 81.81
N LEU A 850 -23.91 19.48 80.60
CA LEU A 850 -24.09 18.60 79.43
C LEU A 850 -22.77 17.90 79.13
N GLU A 851 -22.67 16.60 79.41
CA GLU A 851 -21.39 15.84 79.41
C GLU A 851 -20.99 15.30 78.03
N SER A 852 -21.94 15.06 77.13
CA SER A 852 -21.67 14.79 75.71
C SER A 852 -22.90 15.03 74.84
N GLY A 853 -22.68 15.34 73.56
CA GLY A 853 -23.72 15.61 72.56
C GLY A 853 -23.25 16.59 71.49
N GLU A 854 -23.84 16.54 70.30
CA GLU A 854 -23.54 17.46 69.19
C GLU A 854 -24.55 18.62 69.15
N VAL A 855 -24.08 19.83 68.81
CA VAL A 855 -24.90 21.04 68.70
C VAL A 855 -24.66 21.70 67.35
N THR A 856 -25.64 21.59 66.45
CA THR A 856 -25.54 22.08 65.06
C THR A 856 -26.32 23.38 64.87
N PHE A 857 -25.65 24.41 64.34
CA PHE A 857 -26.25 25.73 64.08
C PHE A 857 -26.70 25.86 62.62
N GLY A 858 -27.99 26.12 62.41
CA GLY A 858 -28.54 26.51 61.12
C GLY A 858 -28.51 28.03 60.91
N ALA A 859 -28.79 28.48 59.69
CA ALA A 859 -28.65 29.88 59.26
C ALA A 859 -29.56 30.91 59.99
N ALA A 860 -30.40 30.48 60.94
CA ALA A 860 -31.21 31.34 61.80
C ALA A 860 -31.40 30.82 63.24
N GLY A 861 -30.56 29.89 63.74
CA GLY A 861 -30.65 29.42 65.13
C GLY A 861 -30.08 28.01 65.38
N ILE A 862 -30.13 27.57 66.65
CA ILE A 862 -29.86 26.18 67.04
C ILE A 862 -31.08 25.36 66.60
N THR A 863 -30.91 24.47 65.63
CA THR A 863 -32.03 23.75 65.00
C THR A 863 -32.30 22.38 65.61
N GLN A 864 -31.34 21.80 66.34
CA GLN A 864 -31.50 20.51 67.00
C GLN A 864 -30.50 20.36 68.15
N VAL A 865 -30.93 19.74 69.26
CA VAL A 865 -30.08 19.21 70.32
C VAL A 865 -30.58 17.79 70.61
N VAL A 866 -29.68 16.80 70.64
CA VAL A 866 -30.01 15.40 70.97
C VAL A 866 -29.27 15.01 72.26
N PRO A 867 -29.90 15.08 73.44
CA PRO A 867 -29.25 14.75 74.71
C PRO A 867 -29.37 13.26 75.03
N THR A 868 -28.25 12.61 75.36
CA THR A 868 -28.25 11.29 76.01
C THR A 868 -27.86 11.43 77.48
N GLY A 869 -28.86 11.66 78.33
CA GLY A 869 -28.73 11.70 79.80
C GLY A 869 -28.43 13.09 80.37
N ILE A 870 -29.31 13.58 81.24
CA ILE A 870 -29.09 14.74 82.12
C ILE A 870 -29.58 14.33 83.52
N THR A 871 -28.81 14.64 84.56
CA THR A 871 -29.20 14.39 85.96
C THR A 871 -28.79 15.58 86.84
N GLY A 872 -29.75 16.25 87.50
CA GLY A 872 -29.43 17.38 88.39
C GLY A 872 -30.66 18.11 88.93
N LYS A 873 -30.66 18.47 90.22
CA LYS A 873 -31.80 19.06 90.94
C LYS A 873 -31.95 20.56 90.67
N ALA A 874 -33.18 21.01 90.37
CA ALA A 874 -33.55 22.42 90.39
C ALA A 874 -34.31 22.78 91.69
N SER A 875 -33.98 23.93 92.29
CA SER A 875 -34.83 24.58 93.29
C SER A 875 -34.76 26.10 93.14
N GLY A 876 -35.90 26.76 92.94
CA GLY A 876 -36.02 28.20 93.14
C GLY A 876 -35.55 29.12 92.00
N GLY A 877 -35.62 28.69 90.74
CA GLY A 877 -35.40 29.56 89.58
C GLY A 877 -36.14 29.06 88.35
N THR A 878 -37.01 29.89 87.77
CA THR A 878 -37.83 29.52 86.61
C THR A 878 -37.00 29.50 85.34
N LEU A 879 -36.61 28.32 84.87
CA LEU A 879 -35.97 28.11 83.57
C LEU A 879 -37.07 27.83 82.52
N ASP A 880 -37.42 28.85 81.74
CA ASP A 880 -38.41 28.77 80.67
C ASP A 880 -37.77 28.17 79.40
N ILE A 881 -38.10 26.91 79.11
CA ILE A 881 -37.74 26.22 77.87
C ILE A 881 -39.03 25.86 77.14
N GLN A 882 -39.45 26.72 76.22
CA GLN A 882 -40.57 26.41 75.32
C GLN A 882 -40.14 25.36 74.29
N SER A 883 -40.95 24.31 74.19
CA SER A 883 -40.66 23.05 73.51
C SER A 883 -40.82 23.08 71.99
N GLY A 884 -40.09 22.21 71.30
CA GLY A 884 -40.35 21.81 69.92
C GLY A 884 -39.59 20.52 69.59
N MET A 885 -40.31 19.39 69.51
CA MET A 885 -39.82 17.99 69.49
C MET A 885 -39.37 17.50 70.89
N ILE A 886 -39.65 16.27 71.36
CA ILE A 886 -39.97 14.99 70.67
C ILE A 886 -41.03 14.16 71.42
N ALA A 887 -42.19 13.91 70.80
CA ALA A 887 -42.97 12.66 70.72
C ALA A 887 -43.20 11.76 71.97
N GLY A 888 -44.48 11.68 72.38
CA GLY A 888 -45.22 10.42 72.32
C GLY A 888 -45.73 9.78 73.62
N GLY A 889 -46.94 10.17 74.05
CA GLY A 889 -48.00 9.22 74.41
C GLY A 889 -48.29 8.87 75.88
N ALA A 890 -49.21 9.61 76.52
CA ALA A 890 -50.29 9.14 77.41
C ALA A 890 -51.15 10.34 77.88
N GLN A 891 -52.36 10.10 78.42
CA GLN A 891 -53.44 11.11 78.55
C GLN A 891 -53.53 11.82 79.91
N ALA A 892 -53.92 13.10 79.92
CA ALA A 892 -54.40 13.83 81.10
C ALA A 892 -55.61 14.74 80.77
N HIS A 893 -56.46 15.04 81.76
CA HIS A 893 -57.69 15.84 81.61
C HIS A 893 -57.55 17.24 82.23
N ILE A 894 -58.31 18.23 81.73
CA ILE A 894 -58.41 19.57 82.33
C ILE A 894 -59.52 19.58 83.40
N ILE A 895 -59.21 20.06 84.61
CA ILE A 895 -60.18 20.32 85.68
C ILE A 895 -60.07 21.79 86.10
N LEU A 896 -61.18 22.53 85.99
CA LEU A 896 -61.30 23.88 86.55
C LEU A 896 -61.76 23.78 88.01
N ALA A 897 -60.83 23.92 88.95
CA ALA A 897 -61.12 23.88 90.39
C ALA A 897 -61.24 25.30 90.98
N SER A 898 -62.39 25.59 91.59
CA SER A 898 -62.59 26.81 92.39
C SER A 898 -62.30 26.52 93.87
N GLY A 899 -61.09 26.86 94.31
CA GLY A 899 -60.63 26.76 95.70
C GLY A 899 -59.43 27.69 95.94
N ASP A 900 -59.11 28.01 97.20
CA ASP A 900 -58.05 28.96 97.51
C ASP A 900 -56.68 28.52 96.96
N SER A 901 -56.02 29.42 96.22
CA SER A 901 -54.68 29.18 95.69
C SER A 901 -53.64 29.20 96.82
N PRO A 902 -52.69 28.24 96.86
CA PRO A 902 -51.64 28.22 97.89
C PRO A 902 -50.68 29.42 97.81
N LEU A 903 -50.74 30.23 96.76
CA LEU A 903 -49.93 31.45 96.59
C LEU A 903 -50.65 32.73 97.05
N ALA A 904 -51.96 32.67 97.35
CA ALA A 904 -52.73 33.78 97.94
C ALA A 904 -54.07 33.31 98.55
N PRO A 905 -54.09 32.85 99.82
CA PRO A 905 -55.33 32.41 100.48
C PRO A 905 -56.29 33.59 100.76
N GLY A 906 -57.57 33.43 100.44
CA GLY A 906 -58.63 34.28 100.99
C GLY A 906 -59.33 35.27 100.04
N ASN A 907 -59.27 35.08 98.71
CA ASN A 907 -60.01 35.96 97.78
C ASN A 907 -60.65 35.29 96.55
N GLY A 908 -60.78 33.95 96.54
CA GLY A 908 -61.72 33.23 95.66
C GLY A 908 -61.57 33.42 94.14
N ALA A 909 -60.41 33.84 93.65
CA ALA A 909 -60.16 34.03 92.22
C ALA A 909 -59.98 32.67 91.52
N PRO A 910 -60.75 32.34 90.47
CA PRO A 910 -60.57 31.10 89.73
C PRO A 910 -59.28 31.17 88.90
N PHE A 911 -58.41 30.17 89.07
CA PHE A 911 -57.24 29.95 88.23
C PHE A 911 -57.41 28.65 87.43
N ILE A 912 -56.72 28.56 86.29
CA ILE A 912 -56.63 27.32 85.53
C ILE A 912 -55.41 26.58 86.06
N SER A 913 -55.64 25.48 86.80
CA SER A 913 -54.57 24.56 87.17
C SER A 913 -54.33 23.56 86.04
N LEU A 914 -53.06 23.33 85.71
CA LEU A 914 -52.61 22.22 84.87
C LEU A 914 -51.64 21.42 85.73
N GLU A 915 -52.13 20.35 86.35
CA GLU A 915 -51.43 19.65 87.42
C GLU A 915 -50.98 18.25 86.93
N TRP A 916 -49.71 17.92 87.18
CA TRP A 916 -49.09 16.64 86.81
C TRP A 916 -48.93 15.80 88.08
N ASP A 917 -49.50 14.58 88.08
CA ASP A 917 -49.34 13.61 89.18
C ASP A 917 -48.26 12.58 88.82
N GLY A 918 -47.16 12.56 89.57
CA GLY A 918 -45.98 11.72 89.28
C GLY A 918 -44.68 12.32 89.86
N ASP A 919 -44.26 11.81 91.01
CA ASP A 919 -43.24 12.46 91.85
C ASP A 919 -41.79 12.35 91.31
N SER A 920 -41.09 13.49 91.34
CA SER A 920 -39.66 13.68 91.02
C SER A 920 -39.13 13.23 89.65
N GLY A 921 -39.28 14.10 88.64
CA GLY A 921 -38.23 14.26 87.60
C GLY A 921 -38.49 13.70 86.21
N THR A 922 -39.37 14.37 85.46
CA THR A 922 -39.28 14.71 84.02
C THR A 922 -38.50 13.78 83.05
N SER A 923 -39.04 13.37 81.89
CA SER A 923 -40.34 13.67 81.25
C SER A 923 -40.43 12.90 79.92
N ASN A 924 -41.59 12.29 79.61
CA ASN A 924 -41.92 11.88 78.23
C ASN A 924 -42.72 13.01 77.55
N PRO A 925 -42.35 13.54 76.37
CA PRO A 925 -42.91 14.80 75.85
C PRO A 925 -43.92 14.60 74.70
N ASP A 926 -45.21 14.86 74.92
CA ASP A 926 -46.10 15.60 73.99
C ASP A 926 -47.57 15.56 74.47
N MET A 927 -47.97 16.62 75.17
CA MET A 927 -49.36 17.06 75.27
C MET A 927 -49.39 18.57 74.99
N VAL A 928 -50.11 18.99 73.94
CA VAL A 928 -50.14 20.38 73.46
C VAL A 928 -51.53 20.98 73.65
N VAL A 929 -51.58 22.17 74.27
CA VAL A 929 -52.77 23.02 74.35
C VAL A 929 -52.43 24.35 73.66
N ASP A 930 -53.08 24.63 72.53
CA ASP A 930 -52.90 25.88 71.78
C ASP A 930 -53.76 27.00 72.38
N VAL A 931 -53.12 28.11 72.75
CA VAL A 931 -53.77 29.36 73.20
C VAL A 931 -53.16 30.55 72.45
N SER A 932 -53.24 30.53 71.13
CA SER A 932 -52.70 31.58 70.24
C SER A 932 -53.48 32.90 70.29
N GLY A 933 -53.15 33.76 71.27
CA GLY A 933 -53.59 35.16 71.34
C GLY A 933 -53.07 35.91 72.56
N ILE A 934 -52.51 37.12 72.38
CA ILE A 934 -51.94 37.91 73.49
C ILE A 934 -53.03 38.76 74.17
N LEU A 935 -53.37 38.41 75.41
CA LEU A 935 -54.08 39.31 76.33
C LEU A 935 -53.10 40.37 76.85
N ALA A 936 -53.41 41.64 76.62
CA ALA A 936 -52.56 42.77 76.96
C ALA A 936 -53.29 43.74 77.91
N PRO A 937 -52.58 44.46 78.81
CA PRO A 937 -53.22 45.44 79.69
C PRO A 937 -54.09 46.42 78.91
N ARG A 938 -55.36 46.53 79.30
CA ARG A 938 -56.44 47.33 78.68
C ARG A 938 -57.06 46.76 77.39
N ASN A 939 -56.72 45.57 76.89
CA ASN A 939 -57.50 44.90 75.82
C ASN A 939 -58.59 43.95 76.34
N PHE A 940 -58.80 43.88 77.66
CA PHE A 940 -59.92 43.16 78.26
C PHE A 940 -60.45 43.88 79.52
N ALA A 941 -61.67 43.53 79.93
CA ALA A 941 -62.27 43.90 81.21
C ALA A 941 -63.15 42.74 81.73
N TRP A 942 -63.21 42.55 83.03
CA TRP A 942 -64.03 41.53 83.67
C TRP A 942 -64.78 42.10 84.89
N GLY A 943 -65.79 41.41 85.38
CA GLY A 943 -66.54 41.81 86.56
C GLY A 943 -67.79 40.96 86.80
N ARG A 944 -68.58 41.37 87.80
CA ARG A 944 -69.82 40.68 88.22
C ARG A 944 -71.01 41.65 88.15
N ALA A 945 -72.00 41.32 87.33
CA ALA A 945 -73.28 42.00 87.29
C ALA A 945 -74.27 41.32 88.25
N THR A 946 -75.11 42.10 88.94
CA THR A 946 -76.21 41.56 89.74
C THR A 946 -77.52 41.85 89.03
N ILE A 947 -78.22 40.80 88.59
CA ILE A 947 -79.49 40.93 87.85
C ILE A 947 -80.59 40.31 88.69
N SER A 948 -81.68 41.05 88.95
CA SER A 948 -82.91 40.52 89.55
C SER A 948 -83.91 40.20 88.43
N PRO A 949 -84.04 38.94 88.00
CA PRO A 949 -84.70 38.63 86.74
C PRO A 949 -86.22 38.62 86.86
N VAL A 950 -86.91 38.83 85.74
CA VAL A 950 -88.32 38.48 85.57
C VAL A 950 -88.40 37.06 85.01
N ALA A 951 -89.29 36.22 85.56
CA ALA A 951 -89.43 34.84 85.15
C ALA A 951 -89.73 34.70 83.64
N ASN A 952 -89.04 33.76 83.02
CA ASN A 952 -89.01 33.43 81.59
C ASN A 952 -88.71 34.59 80.63
N THR A 953 -88.18 35.72 81.15
CA THR A 953 -87.90 36.93 80.36
C THR A 953 -86.40 37.28 80.43
N PRO A 954 -85.71 37.53 79.30
CA PRO A 954 -84.35 38.04 79.32
C PRO A 954 -84.30 39.37 80.06
N THR A 955 -83.65 39.38 81.22
CA THR A 955 -83.50 40.56 82.06
C THR A 955 -82.05 41.01 82.03
N SER A 956 -81.81 42.29 81.80
CA SER A 956 -80.48 42.83 81.52
C SER A 956 -80.10 44.00 82.39
N VAL A 957 -78.81 44.15 82.66
CA VAL A 957 -78.21 45.38 83.20
C VAL A 957 -77.04 45.81 82.30
N THR A 958 -76.97 47.10 81.99
CA THR A 958 -75.86 47.66 81.21
C THR A 958 -74.76 48.12 82.16
N VAL A 959 -73.56 47.60 81.97
CA VAL A 959 -72.35 48.06 82.64
C VAL A 959 -71.68 49.13 81.78
N THR A 960 -71.37 50.28 82.36
CA THR A 960 -70.76 51.44 81.70
C THR A 960 -69.45 51.86 82.38
N GLY A 961 -68.61 52.64 81.70
CA GLY A 961 -67.34 53.14 82.23
C GLY A 961 -66.14 52.23 81.96
N LEU A 962 -66.30 51.29 81.02
CA LEU A 962 -65.22 50.42 80.55
C LEU A 962 -64.22 51.21 79.69
N HIS A 963 -63.01 50.67 79.53
CA HIS A 963 -61.93 51.29 78.74
C HIS A 963 -61.15 50.24 77.93
N ILE A 964 -61.87 49.35 77.26
CA ILE A 964 -61.32 48.23 76.49
C ILE A 964 -60.80 48.76 75.14
N ARG A 965 -59.54 48.49 74.83
CA ARG A 965 -58.93 48.72 73.51
C ARG A 965 -59.18 47.53 72.59
N GLY A 966 -59.46 47.82 71.33
CA GLY A 966 -59.77 46.86 70.28
C GLY A 966 -60.63 47.52 69.20
N THR A 967 -60.86 46.82 68.09
CA THR A 967 -61.85 47.22 67.08
C THR A 967 -63.05 46.29 67.06
N THR A 968 -62.86 45.03 67.43
CA THR A 968 -63.92 44.03 67.59
C THR A 968 -64.00 43.62 69.06
N PHE A 969 -65.21 43.69 69.64
CA PHE A 969 -65.43 43.34 71.04
C PHE A 969 -66.27 42.07 71.16
N ARG A 970 -65.84 41.15 72.02
CA ARG A 970 -66.53 39.89 72.33
C ARG A 970 -66.73 39.80 73.84
N GLY A 971 -67.91 39.37 74.29
CA GLY A 971 -68.20 39.21 75.70
C GLY A 971 -68.70 37.82 76.04
N LEU A 972 -68.03 37.17 76.98
CA LEU A 972 -68.44 35.93 77.61
C LEU A 972 -69.11 36.28 78.95
N ALA A 973 -70.19 35.58 79.28
CA ALA A 973 -70.86 35.71 80.57
C ALA A 973 -71.32 34.35 81.06
N THR A 974 -71.20 34.11 82.37
CA THR A 974 -71.68 32.91 83.05
C THR A 974 -72.47 33.30 84.29
N ALA A 975 -73.58 32.61 84.54
CA ALA A 975 -74.40 32.86 85.72
C ALA A 975 -73.79 32.13 86.93
N ALA A 976 -73.31 32.89 87.91
CA ALA A 976 -72.92 32.36 89.21
C ALA A 976 -74.19 32.03 90.00
N THR A 977 -74.59 30.77 89.94
CA THR A 977 -75.74 30.18 90.64
C THR A 977 -75.30 28.93 91.39
N THR A 978 -75.75 28.76 92.63
CA THR A 978 -75.49 27.53 93.42
C THR A 978 -76.19 26.29 92.86
N VAL A 979 -77.10 26.48 91.89
CA VAL A 979 -77.79 25.41 91.16
C VAL A 979 -77.53 25.60 89.65
N PRO A 980 -76.59 24.84 89.05
CA PRO A 980 -76.30 24.93 87.61
C PRO A 980 -77.40 24.35 86.71
N GLY A 981 -77.49 24.86 85.48
CA GLY A 981 -78.03 24.14 84.31
C GLY A 981 -79.53 24.23 84.02
N THR A 982 -80.44 24.17 85.00
CA THR A 982 -81.90 23.98 84.71
C THR A 982 -82.79 25.21 84.87
N GLN A 983 -82.39 26.21 85.67
CA GLN A 983 -83.22 27.40 85.92
C GLN A 983 -82.72 28.69 85.25
N VAL A 984 -81.46 28.74 84.83
CA VAL A 984 -80.94 29.79 83.94
C VAL A 984 -81.02 29.23 82.53
N THR A 985 -82.02 29.67 81.76
CA THR A 985 -82.25 29.21 80.39
C THR A 985 -81.43 29.96 79.35
N GLY A 986 -80.84 31.10 79.74
CA GLY A 986 -79.85 31.81 78.95
C GLY A 986 -79.06 32.79 79.82
N VAL A 987 -77.79 32.98 79.49
CA VAL A 987 -76.94 34.04 80.04
C VAL A 987 -76.01 34.49 78.93
N GLY A 988 -75.73 35.79 78.86
CA GLY A 988 -74.91 36.32 77.79
C GLY A 988 -74.55 37.78 77.96
N THR A 989 -73.78 38.26 76.99
CA THR A 989 -73.52 39.68 76.77
C THR A 989 -74.15 40.11 75.46
N SER A 990 -74.39 41.41 75.32
CA SER A 990 -74.93 42.02 74.11
C SER A 990 -74.46 43.48 74.04
N SER A 991 -74.39 44.04 72.83
CA SER A 991 -73.94 45.42 72.60
C SER A 991 -72.61 45.75 73.30
N VAL A 992 -71.63 44.83 73.22
CA VAL A 992 -70.30 45.01 73.81
C VAL A 992 -69.53 46.03 72.98
N THR A 993 -68.98 47.04 73.66
CA THR A 993 -68.21 48.14 73.08
C THR A 993 -66.98 48.42 73.95
N ALA A 994 -66.11 49.32 73.49
CA ALA A 994 -64.96 49.80 74.27
C ALA A 994 -65.35 50.33 75.68
N THR A 995 -66.56 50.90 75.82
CA THR A 995 -66.97 51.68 77.00
C THR A 995 -68.17 51.13 77.77
N SER A 996 -68.91 50.18 77.20
CA SER A 996 -70.07 49.57 77.85
C SER A 996 -70.41 48.18 77.30
N ALA A 997 -71.14 47.38 78.07
CA ALA A 997 -71.72 46.12 77.65
C ALA A 997 -73.03 45.84 78.38
N THR A 998 -74.01 45.25 77.71
CA THR A 998 -75.27 44.82 78.33
C THR A 998 -75.20 43.34 78.67
N ILE A 999 -75.16 43.06 79.98
CA ILE A 999 -75.12 41.71 80.55
C ILE A 999 -76.55 41.29 80.82
N TRP A 1000 -76.95 40.08 80.40
CA TRP A 1000 -78.32 39.61 80.54
C TRP A 1000 -78.39 38.16 81.00
N CYS A 1001 -79.44 37.83 81.73
CA CYS A 1001 -79.82 36.44 81.97
C CYS A 1001 -81.34 36.25 81.86
N THR A 1002 -81.72 35.07 81.40
CA THR A 1002 -83.10 34.57 81.37
C THR A 1002 -83.18 33.46 82.40
N ARG A 1003 -84.14 33.56 83.32
CA ARG A 1003 -84.40 32.51 84.32
C ARG A 1003 -85.85 32.09 84.31
N THR A 1004 -86.13 30.83 84.66
CA THR A 1004 -87.50 30.36 84.86
C THR A 1004 -88.16 30.90 86.13
N ASN A 1005 -87.41 31.59 86.99
CA ASN A 1005 -87.86 32.24 88.22
C ASN A 1005 -87.24 33.63 88.40
N THR A 1006 -87.67 34.36 89.44
CA THR A 1006 -87.28 35.76 89.70
C THR A 1006 -86.10 35.92 90.67
N ASN A 1007 -85.32 34.86 90.90
CA ASN A 1007 -84.23 34.90 91.89
C ASN A 1007 -83.05 35.73 91.40
N THR A 1008 -82.64 36.73 92.19
CA THR A 1008 -81.44 37.54 91.93
C THR A 1008 -80.24 36.64 91.64
N THR A 1009 -79.60 36.91 90.52
CA THR A 1009 -78.54 36.08 89.95
C THR A 1009 -77.34 36.95 89.64
N PHE A 1010 -76.19 36.53 90.17
CA PHE A 1010 -74.91 37.11 89.82
C PHE A 1010 -74.46 36.55 88.49
N VAL A 1011 -73.97 37.42 87.60
CA VAL A 1011 -73.44 37.04 86.29
C VAL A 1011 -72.01 37.56 86.19
N ASP A 1012 -71.06 36.64 86.21
CA ASP A 1012 -69.65 36.94 85.97
C ASP A 1012 -69.41 37.07 84.46
N TYR A 1013 -68.69 38.11 84.05
CA TYR A 1013 -68.44 38.39 82.64
C TYR A 1013 -66.97 38.72 82.38
N LEU A 1014 -66.51 38.36 81.18
CA LEU A 1014 -65.21 38.70 80.61
C LEU A 1014 -65.44 39.27 79.20
N LEU A 1015 -64.97 40.49 78.98
CA LEU A 1015 -65.08 41.23 77.73
C LEU A 1015 -63.68 41.39 77.15
N LEU A 1016 -63.49 40.96 75.91
CA LEU A 1016 -62.24 40.99 75.17
C LEU A 1016 -62.36 41.94 73.98
N GLY A 1017 -61.35 42.78 73.77
CA GLY A 1017 -61.15 43.59 72.58
C GLY A 1017 -59.95 43.07 71.78
N SER A 1018 -60.16 42.84 70.49
CA SER A 1018 -59.13 42.52 69.50
C SER A 1018 -58.97 43.65 68.49
#